data_AF-A0A101KMF6-F1
#
_entry.id   AF-A0A101KMF6-F1
#
_cell.length_a   1.000
_cell.length_b   1.000
_cell.length_c   1.000
_cell.angle_alpha   90.00
_cell.angle_beta   90.00
_cell.angle_gamma   90.00
#
_symmetry.space_group_name_H-M   'P 1'
#
loop_
_entity.id
_entity.type
_entity.pdbx_description
1 polymer ?
#
loop_
_entity_poly.entity_id
_entity_poly.type
_entity_poly.pdbx_seq_one_letter_code
_entity_poly.pdbx_strand_id
1 'polypeptide(L)'
;MAERSFAKEVEKLRLGAGEEFAGEGILAITKALLQCGVGYVGGYQGAPISHLMDVLADAQDILGELGVHFEASASEATATAMLAASVHYPIRGAATFKSTVGTNVASDALANLASGGVTGGALIIVGEDYGEGSSIMQERSHAFAMKSQVWLLDPRPNLPSIVKAVEDGFELSEASNTPVMLQVRIRCCHVHGHFIAKDNKRPPMSVADALAAPRRDTGRIVLPPASFLHEKEKVAKRWPAAVDFIKSRKINEIFGSDHGSVGIVMQGGMYNSVVRALQRLALADTYGDTDVSLYVLNAVYPLVDDEFLAFCEGKQAVLVVEEGQPNYIEQAFAAMLHKAGRGTKLVGKEHLPMAGEYTGQVMLDGIGSFLRANAPHLLPGEVRAPNKLGEGVDTADLINVVPGRPPGFCVGCPERPIFAATKLVEQELGKHHIASDIGCHLFSIMPPFELGATTMGYGLGPASASAFNSPEAKRRSISFVGDGGFWHNGLTSSIGNAVFNKNDGVIVIVDNFYSAATGGQDILSSRASNRTKSTKHPITEAVKGMGVKWLRHIDRTYDVGKMQATLREALTTEEKGPKVIVASSECMLNRQRREKPLVDKAIKGGERVVKPKFGVDEDVCTGDHACMRLSGCPSLSVKSLDDPLRDDPVASIDQNCVGCGNCGEVADAAVLCPSFYRADVVHNPSRWDRFLESGRRAAIGLLQRRRESRRLMFADA
;
A
#
# COMPACT_ATOMS: atom_id res chain seq x y z
N MET A 1 10.83 12.91 4.72
CA MET A 1 10.93 12.09 5.96
C MET A 1 9.81 11.08 5.88
N ALA A 2 10.13 9.79 5.85
CA ALA A 2 9.16 8.70 5.90
C ALA A 2 8.29 8.78 7.17
N GLU A 3 7.14 8.12 7.17
CA GLU A 3 6.20 8.05 8.29
C GLU A 3 6.84 7.56 9.60
N ARG A 4 7.88 6.74 9.51
CA ARG A 4 8.72 6.27 10.60
C ARG A 4 10.18 6.27 10.16
N SER A 5 11.07 6.87 10.94
CA SER A 5 12.51 6.66 10.75
C SER A 5 12.94 5.43 11.54
N PHE A 6 13.82 4.64 10.94
CA PHE A 6 14.42 3.45 11.52
C PHE A 6 15.89 3.69 11.90
N ALA A 7 16.35 4.94 11.93
CA ALA A 7 17.77 5.27 12.15
C ALA A 7 18.35 4.64 13.43
N LYS A 8 17.55 4.47 14.50
CA LYS A 8 18.00 3.77 15.72
C LYS A 8 17.94 2.25 15.56
N GLU A 9 16.88 1.75 14.94
CA GLU A 9 16.63 0.34 14.72
C GLU A 9 17.63 -0.29 13.74
N VAL A 10 18.10 0.47 12.75
CA VAL A 10 19.08 0.08 11.73
C VAL A 10 20.45 -0.24 12.34
N GLU A 11 20.81 0.33 13.50
CA GLU A 11 22.05 -0.03 14.20
C GLU A 11 22.10 -1.52 14.57
N LYS A 12 20.94 -2.15 14.78
CA LYS A 12 20.85 -3.61 15.01
C LYS A 12 21.31 -4.44 13.82
N LEU A 13 21.41 -3.86 12.62
CA LEU A 13 21.96 -4.56 11.45
C LEU A 13 23.47 -4.83 11.57
N ARG A 14 24.17 -4.15 12.50
CA ARG A 14 25.60 -4.35 12.77
C ARG A 14 25.90 -5.57 13.65
N LEU A 15 24.91 -6.14 14.33
CA LEU A 15 25.09 -7.31 15.19
C LEU A 15 25.83 -8.43 14.46
N GLY A 16 26.90 -8.94 15.05
CA GLY A 16 27.77 -9.98 14.50
C GLY A 16 27.35 -11.39 14.89
N ALA A 17 28.18 -12.36 14.53
CA ALA A 17 27.95 -13.77 14.82
C ALA A 17 27.82 -14.02 16.34
N GLY A 18 26.72 -14.69 16.72
CA GLY A 18 26.46 -15.08 18.11
C GLY A 18 25.72 -14.01 18.94
N GLU A 19 25.55 -12.79 18.42
CA GLU A 19 24.72 -11.78 19.06
C GLU A 19 23.23 -12.03 18.77
N GLU A 20 22.37 -11.75 19.76
CA GLU A 20 20.93 -11.91 19.59
C GLU A 20 20.32 -10.67 18.94
N PHE A 21 19.70 -10.86 17.78
CA PHE A 21 18.85 -9.86 17.16
C PHE A 21 17.44 -9.93 17.76
N ALA A 22 16.87 -8.80 18.15
CA ALA A 22 15.46 -8.68 18.53
C ALA A 22 14.80 -7.49 17.82
N GLY A 23 13.72 -7.74 17.07
CA GLY A 23 13.07 -6.70 16.26
C GLY A 23 11.90 -7.18 15.41
N GLU A 24 11.51 -6.35 14.44
CA GLU A 24 10.42 -6.60 13.50
C GLU A 24 10.92 -7.41 12.27
N GLY A 25 10.01 -8.15 11.62
CA GLY A 25 10.29 -9.00 10.46
C GLY A 25 11.05 -8.30 9.33
N ILE A 26 10.65 -7.07 8.98
CA ILE A 26 11.34 -6.28 7.93
C ILE A 26 12.83 -6.03 8.22
N LEU A 27 13.20 -5.77 9.48
CA LEU A 27 14.61 -5.57 9.87
C LEU A 27 15.37 -6.90 9.84
N ALA A 28 14.71 -7.99 10.21
CA ALA A 28 15.28 -9.34 10.12
C ALA A 28 15.58 -9.72 8.66
N ILE A 29 14.68 -9.37 7.72
CA ILE A 29 14.92 -9.53 6.28
C ILE A 29 16.15 -8.72 5.84
N THR A 30 16.23 -7.43 6.20
CA THR A 30 17.40 -6.62 5.85
C THR A 30 18.70 -7.19 6.43
N LYS A 31 18.67 -7.63 7.69
CA LYS A 31 19.83 -8.29 8.32
C LYS A 31 20.22 -9.57 7.57
N ALA A 32 19.25 -10.38 7.17
CA ALA A 32 19.49 -11.59 6.39
C ALA A 32 20.14 -11.28 5.03
N LEU A 33 19.69 -10.22 4.32
CA LEU A 33 20.31 -9.78 3.06
C LEU A 33 21.81 -9.47 3.24
N LEU A 34 22.18 -8.78 4.33
CA LEU A 34 23.59 -8.47 4.64
C LEU A 34 24.40 -9.71 5.02
N GLN A 35 23.82 -10.64 5.78
CA GLN A 35 24.45 -11.93 6.11
C GLN A 35 24.69 -12.81 4.87
N CYS A 36 23.84 -12.66 3.86
CA CYS A 36 23.95 -13.37 2.59
C CYS A 36 24.99 -12.75 1.63
N GLY A 37 25.57 -11.59 1.94
CA GLY A 37 26.50 -10.91 1.03
C GLY A 37 25.82 -10.42 -0.24
N VAL A 38 24.63 -9.82 -0.11
CA VAL A 38 23.95 -9.15 -1.22
C VAL A 38 24.85 -8.06 -1.81
N GLY A 39 24.91 -7.96 -3.14
CA GLY A 39 25.71 -6.94 -3.83
C GLY A 39 24.91 -5.70 -4.20
N TYR A 40 23.61 -5.85 -4.40
CA TYR A 40 22.72 -4.74 -4.69
C TYR A 40 21.27 -5.05 -4.30
N VAL A 41 20.54 -4.01 -3.85
CA VAL A 41 19.15 -4.09 -3.43
C VAL A 41 18.39 -2.90 -4.00
N GLY A 42 17.19 -3.13 -4.53
CA GLY A 42 16.29 -2.03 -4.88
C GLY A 42 14.83 -2.41 -4.73
N GLY A 43 13.95 -1.45 -4.99
CA GLY A 43 12.53 -1.68 -4.76
C GLY A 43 11.65 -0.48 -5.01
N TYR A 44 10.35 -0.75 -5.02
CA TYR A 44 9.29 0.25 -5.07
C TYR A 44 8.41 0.11 -3.83
N GLN A 45 8.11 1.23 -3.18
CA GLN A 45 7.37 1.25 -1.93
C GLN A 45 5.91 0.77 -2.09
N GLY A 46 5.43 -0.03 -1.14
CA GLY A 46 4.02 -0.40 -1.05
C GLY A 46 3.72 -1.25 0.19
N ALA A 47 2.60 -0.98 0.86
CA ALA A 47 2.14 -1.77 2.00
C ALA A 47 1.79 -3.21 1.56
N PRO A 48 2.12 -4.27 2.34
CA PRO A 48 2.55 -4.24 3.74
C PRO A 48 4.07 -4.14 3.96
N ILE A 49 4.87 -3.97 2.90
CA ILE A 49 6.35 -4.02 2.99
C ILE A 49 7.04 -2.67 2.79
N SER A 50 6.27 -1.57 2.82
CA SER A 50 6.78 -0.20 2.57
C SER A 50 7.96 0.17 3.47
N HIS A 51 7.92 -0.23 4.74
CA HIS A 51 8.98 0.04 5.70
C HIS A 51 10.31 -0.65 5.38
N LEU A 52 10.33 -1.72 4.56
CA LEU A 52 11.60 -2.34 4.14
C LEU A 52 12.44 -1.35 3.31
N MET A 53 11.79 -0.54 2.46
CA MET A 53 12.48 0.50 1.70
C MET A 53 12.99 1.62 2.61
N ASP A 54 12.22 1.99 3.64
CA ASP A 54 12.64 2.99 4.63
C ASP A 54 13.86 2.50 5.44
N VAL A 55 13.84 1.22 5.87
CA VAL A 55 14.97 0.57 6.56
C VAL A 55 16.22 0.55 5.67
N LEU A 56 16.10 0.16 4.40
CA LEU A 56 17.24 0.13 3.47
C LEU A 56 17.80 1.54 3.21
N ALA A 57 16.93 2.55 3.11
CA ALA A 57 17.34 3.94 2.96
C ALA A 57 18.07 4.48 4.19
N ASP A 58 17.57 4.20 5.39
CA ASP A 58 18.23 4.59 6.65
C ASP A 58 19.53 3.78 6.89
N ALA A 59 19.65 2.57 6.33
CA ALA A 59 20.83 1.70 6.39
C ALA A 59 21.93 1.99 5.35
N GLN A 60 21.82 3.09 4.60
CA GLN A 60 22.74 3.43 3.49
C GLN A 60 24.22 3.40 3.89
N ASP A 61 24.57 3.86 5.08
CA ASP A 61 25.97 3.91 5.56
C ASP A 61 26.52 2.48 5.80
N ILE A 62 25.72 1.61 6.44
CA ILE A 62 26.07 0.18 6.66
C ILE A 62 26.19 -0.56 5.31
N LEU A 63 25.26 -0.31 4.39
CA LEU A 63 25.28 -0.85 3.03
C LEU A 63 26.57 -0.42 2.29
N GLY A 64 26.93 0.86 2.40
CA GLY A 64 28.14 1.41 1.79
C GLY A 64 29.44 0.81 2.35
N GLU A 65 29.53 0.59 3.66
CA GLU A 65 30.66 -0.10 4.31
C GLU A 65 30.89 -1.52 3.78
N LEU A 66 29.82 -2.18 3.33
CA LEU A 66 29.86 -3.53 2.77
C LEU A 66 29.98 -3.54 1.23
N GLY A 67 29.95 -2.38 0.57
CA GLY A 67 29.97 -2.28 -0.89
C GLY A 67 28.64 -2.65 -1.56
N VAL A 68 27.53 -2.59 -0.82
CA VAL A 68 26.18 -2.90 -1.32
C VAL A 68 25.59 -1.66 -1.98
N HIS A 69 25.13 -1.81 -3.23
CA HIS A 69 24.40 -0.75 -3.93
C HIS A 69 22.92 -0.75 -3.54
N PHE A 70 22.37 0.40 -3.14
CA PHE A 70 20.94 0.54 -2.86
C PHE A 70 20.28 1.60 -3.74
N GLU A 71 19.14 1.25 -4.33
CA GLU A 71 18.33 2.16 -5.14
C GLU A 71 16.83 2.04 -4.84
N ALA A 72 16.20 3.15 -4.47
CA ALA A 72 14.75 3.29 -4.58
C ALA A 72 14.39 3.52 -6.05
N SER A 73 13.69 2.54 -6.63
CA SER A 73 13.35 2.51 -8.05
C SER A 73 12.09 3.32 -8.35
N ALA A 74 11.88 3.70 -9.62
CA ALA A 74 10.68 4.41 -10.05
C ALA A 74 9.43 3.51 -10.21
N SER A 75 9.63 2.19 -10.36
CA SER A 75 8.56 1.18 -10.49
C SER A 75 9.06 -0.21 -10.10
N GLU A 76 8.13 -1.15 -9.89
CA GLU A 76 8.41 -2.58 -9.66
C GLU A 76 9.06 -3.24 -10.88
N ALA A 77 8.74 -2.77 -12.09
CA ALA A 77 9.38 -3.21 -13.33
C ALA A 77 10.87 -2.85 -13.31
N THR A 78 11.21 -1.61 -12.96
CA THR A 78 12.61 -1.17 -12.81
C THR A 78 13.32 -1.96 -11.70
N ALA A 79 12.68 -2.12 -10.54
CA ALA A 79 13.22 -2.88 -9.42
C ALA A 79 13.43 -4.36 -9.76
N THR A 80 12.61 -4.95 -10.62
CA THR A 80 12.82 -6.33 -11.09
C THR A 80 13.88 -6.39 -12.19
N ALA A 81 13.90 -5.42 -13.10
CA ALA A 81 14.84 -5.36 -14.21
C ALA A 81 16.30 -5.19 -13.75
N MET A 82 16.56 -4.47 -12.64
CA MET A 82 17.91 -4.36 -12.08
C MET A 82 18.51 -5.72 -11.69
N LEU A 83 17.68 -6.74 -11.42
CA LEU A 83 18.15 -8.11 -11.15
C LEU A 83 18.85 -8.74 -12.36
N ALA A 84 18.76 -8.14 -13.56
CA ALA A 84 19.54 -8.54 -14.73
C ALA A 84 21.05 -8.52 -14.48
N ALA A 85 21.54 -7.74 -13.51
CA ALA A 85 22.96 -7.79 -13.10
C ALA A 85 23.36 -9.18 -12.57
N SER A 86 22.43 -9.98 -12.04
CA SER A 86 22.72 -11.35 -11.60
C SER A 86 22.69 -12.38 -12.73
N VAL A 87 22.33 -12.01 -13.97
CA VAL A 87 22.29 -12.95 -15.11
C VAL A 87 23.68 -13.44 -15.50
N HIS A 88 24.65 -12.51 -15.63
CA HIS A 88 26.00 -12.83 -16.09
C HIS A 88 27.06 -12.86 -14.99
N TYR A 89 26.73 -12.28 -13.82
CA TYR A 89 27.68 -12.08 -12.74
C TYR A 89 27.23 -12.85 -11.50
N PRO A 90 28.15 -13.48 -10.75
CA PRO A 90 27.85 -14.19 -9.50
C PRO A 90 27.65 -13.19 -8.35
N ILE A 91 26.73 -12.24 -8.55
CA ILE A 91 26.38 -11.19 -7.60
C ILE A 91 24.96 -11.48 -7.12
N ARG A 92 24.77 -11.52 -5.81
CA ARG A 92 23.44 -11.66 -5.21
C ARG A 92 22.67 -10.34 -5.31
N GLY A 93 21.49 -10.36 -5.90
CA GLY A 93 20.62 -9.19 -6.09
C GLY A 93 19.27 -9.37 -5.42
N ALA A 94 18.73 -8.31 -4.82
CA ALA A 94 17.37 -8.32 -4.27
C ALA A 94 16.50 -7.18 -4.80
N ALA A 95 15.24 -7.49 -5.07
CA ALA A 95 14.19 -6.54 -5.41
C ALA A 95 13.05 -6.62 -4.39
N THR A 96 12.40 -5.50 -4.04
CA THR A 96 11.22 -5.55 -3.16
C THR A 96 10.09 -4.61 -3.55
N PHE A 97 8.85 -5.07 -3.41
CA PHE A 97 7.64 -4.29 -3.67
C PHE A 97 6.38 -4.99 -3.15
N LYS A 98 5.24 -4.28 -3.13
CA LYS A 98 3.91 -4.86 -2.88
C LYS A 98 3.49 -5.73 -4.07
N SER A 99 3.10 -6.97 -3.83
CA SER A 99 2.86 -7.95 -4.89
C SER A 99 1.57 -7.77 -5.68
N THR A 100 0.43 -7.50 -5.00
CA THR A 100 -0.92 -7.63 -5.61
C THR A 100 -1.03 -6.96 -6.97
N VAL A 101 -0.53 -5.74 -7.11
CA VAL A 101 -0.40 -5.05 -8.42
C VAL A 101 1.05 -4.94 -8.87
N GLY A 102 2.01 -4.84 -7.93
CA GLY A 102 3.41 -4.64 -8.29
C GLY A 102 4.00 -5.79 -9.10
N THR A 103 3.54 -7.02 -8.89
CA THR A 103 3.95 -8.18 -9.71
C THR A 103 3.38 -8.11 -11.13
N ASN A 104 2.22 -7.48 -11.33
CA ASN A 104 1.69 -7.21 -12.67
C ASN A 104 2.61 -6.25 -13.42
N VAL A 105 2.99 -5.14 -12.76
CA VAL A 105 3.92 -4.14 -13.29
C VAL A 105 5.28 -4.76 -13.58
N ALA A 106 5.78 -5.62 -12.68
CA ALA A 106 7.03 -6.34 -12.84
C ALA A 106 7.00 -7.50 -13.85
N SER A 107 5.83 -7.92 -14.33
CA SER A 107 5.69 -9.22 -15.01
C SER A 107 6.55 -9.35 -16.27
N ASP A 108 6.81 -8.26 -17.01
CA ASP A 108 7.66 -8.29 -18.20
C ASP A 108 9.13 -8.52 -17.84
N ALA A 109 9.65 -7.73 -16.89
CA ALA A 109 11.00 -7.90 -16.36
C ALA A 109 11.18 -9.29 -15.72
N LEU A 110 10.17 -9.77 -15.00
CA LEU A 110 10.15 -11.10 -14.38
C LEU A 110 10.25 -12.22 -15.42
N ALA A 111 9.45 -12.14 -16.49
CA ALA A 111 9.44 -13.14 -17.56
C ALA A 111 10.81 -13.22 -18.26
N ASN A 112 11.41 -12.07 -18.56
CA ASN A 112 12.73 -11.99 -19.18
C ASN A 112 13.84 -12.54 -18.27
N LEU A 113 13.86 -12.12 -16.99
CA LEU A 113 14.82 -12.59 -15.99
C LEU A 113 14.73 -14.11 -15.81
N ALA A 114 13.51 -14.63 -15.65
CA ALA A 114 13.28 -16.05 -15.46
C ALA A 114 13.63 -16.87 -16.71
N SER A 115 13.36 -16.35 -17.92
CA SER A 115 13.71 -17.03 -19.17
C SER A 115 15.20 -17.31 -19.24
N GLY A 116 16.04 -16.26 -19.26
CA GLY A 116 17.50 -16.42 -19.34
C GLY A 116 18.10 -17.19 -18.16
N GLY A 117 17.49 -17.05 -16.98
CA GLY A 117 18.01 -17.58 -15.74
C GLY A 117 19.10 -16.68 -15.16
N VAL A 118 19.50 -16.98 -13.93
CA VAL A 118 20.47 -16.17 -13.18
C VAL A 118 21.69 -16.98 -12.77
N THR A 119 22.85 -16.33 -12.76
CA THR A 119 24.13 -16.91 -12.30
C THR A 119 24.37 -16.58 -10.83
N GLY A 120 24.21 -15.31 -10.45
CA GLY A 120 24.15 -14.90 -9.04
C GLY A 120 22.73 -15.06 -8.50
N GLY A 121 22.58 -15.31 -7.19
CA GLY A 121 21.25 -15.48 -6.61
C GLY A 121 20.39 -14.22 -6.77
N ALA A 122 19.15 -14.36 -7.22
CA ALA A 122 18.22 -13.26 -7.40
C ALA A 122 16.95 -13.49 -6.56
N LEU A 123 16.69 -12.60 -5.62
CA LEU A 123 15.57 -12.68 -4.68
C LEU A 123 14.58 -11.53 -4.91
N ILE A 124 13.29 -11.84 -5.00
CA ILE A 124 12.22 -10.87 -5.16
C ILE A 124 11.32 -10.95 -3.94
N ILE A 125 11.43 -9.97 -3.05
CA ILE A 125 10.75 -9.95 -1.76
C ILE A 125 9.41 -9.21 -1.95
N VAL A 126 8.32 -9.98 -1.98
CA VAL A 126 7.00 -9.47 -2.34
C VAL A 126 6.08 -9.43 -1.12
N GLY A 127 5.50 -8.25 -0.87
CA GLY A 127 4.50 -8.06 0.19
C GLY A 127 3.09 -8.42 -0.33
N GLU A 128 2.44 -9.44 0.23
CA GLU A 128 1.07 -9.85 -0.16
C GLU A 128 0.09 -9.67 1.02
N ASP A 129 -1.06 -9.04 0.78
CA ASP A 129 -2.07 -8.71 1.80
C ASP A 129 -3.48 -9.09 1.35
N TYR A 130 -3.68 -10.39 1.07
CA TYR A 130 -4.98 -10.94 0.71
C TYR A 130 -6.02 -10.67 1.80
N GLY A 131 -7.10 -9.98 1.47
CA GLY A 131 -8.23 -9.72 2.37
C GLY A 131 -8.08 -8.56 3.36
N GLU A 132 -7.00 -7.76 3.28
CA GLU A 132 -6.82 -6.56 4.10
C GLU A 132 -7.52 -5.32 3.49
N GLY A 133 -8.05 -4.43 4.36
CA GLY A 133 -8.86 -3.27 3.97
C GLY A 133 -8.12 -2.17 3.20
N SER A 134 -6.79 -2.21 3.17
CA SER A 134 -5.95 -1.26 2.41
C SER A 134 -5.67 -1.68 0.96
N SER A 135 -6.08 -2.88 0.54
CA SER A 135 -5.82 -3.39 -0.81
C SER A 135 -6.96 -3.09 -1.79
N ILE A 136 -6.59 -2.50 -2.93
CA ILE A 136 -7.54 -2.01 -3.95
C ILE A 136 -8.06 -3.16 -4.84
N MET A 137 -7.21 -4.16 -5.13
CA MET A 137 -7.57 -5.35 -5.90
C MET A 137 -7.00 -6.59 -5.20
N GLN A 138 -7.75 -7.69 -5.22
CA GLN A 138 -7.36 -8.95 -4.57
C GLN A 138 -6.80 -9.92 -5.62
N GLU A 139 -5.47 -10.08 -5.65
CA GLU A 139 -4.74 -10.96 -6.56
C GLU A 139 -3.63 -11.73 -5.80
N ARG A 140 -3.10 -12.79 -6.43
CA ARG A 140 -2.07 -13.67 -5.83
C ARG A 140 -0.78 -13.69 -6.64
N SER A 141 0.35 -13.57 -5.95
CA SER A 141 1.70 -13.72 -6.52
C SER A 141 1.94 -15.10 -7.14
N HIS A 142 1.27 -16.12 -6.59
CA HIS A 142 1.41 -17.52 -6.98
C HIS A 142 1.20 -17.73 -8.49
N ALA A 143 0.20 -17.07 -9.08
CA ALA A 143 -0.07 -17.18 -10.51
C ALA A 143 1.11 -16.70 -11.38
N PHE A 144 1.82 -15.66 -10.93
CA PHE A 144 3.00 -15.13 -11.63
C PHE A 144 4.23 -16.00 -11.45
N ALA A 145 4.42 -16.57 -10.26
CA ALA A 145 5.45 -17.57 -10.00
C ALA A 145 5.29 -18.76 -10.97
N MET A 146 4.07 -19.28 -11.13
CA MET A 146 3.76 -20.35 -12.07
C MET A 146 3.93 -19.93 -13.54
N LYS A 147 3.38 -18.77 -13.92
CA LYS A 147 3.45 -18.25 -15.29
C LYS A 147 4.88 -18.07 -15.78
N SER A 148 5.74 -17.48 -14.96
CA SER A 148 7.13 -17.17 -15.32
C SER A 148 8.13 -18.29 -14.98
N GLN A 149 7.68 -19.32 -14.25
CA GLN A 149 8.50 -20.37 -13.65
C GLN A 149 9.60 -19.79 -12.75
N VAL A 150 9.15 -19.07 -11.71
CA VAL A 150 9.97 -18.45 -10.66
C VAL A 150 9.59 -19.13 -9.36
N TRP A 151 10.57 -19.56 -8.55
CA TRP A 151 10.26 -20.29 -7.33
C TRP A 151 9.63 -19.38 -6.28
N LEU A 152 8.71 -19.88 -5.48
CA LEU A 152 7.96 -19.11 -4.50
C LEU A 152 8.12 -19.73 -3.11
N LEU A 153 8.71 -18.95 -2.21
CA LEU A 153 8.80 -19.25 -0.79
C LEU A 153 7.75 -18.44 -0.03
N ASP A 154 7.03 -19.07 0.90
CA ASP A 154 6.05 -18.45 1.81
C ASP A 154 6.36 -18.91 3.25
N PRO A 155 7.43 -18.37 3.88
CA PRO A 155 7.94 -18.88 5.14
C PRO A 155 6.95 -18.72 6.29
N ARG A 156 7.08 -19.57 7.31
CA ARG A 156 6.39 -19.38 8.59
C ARG A 156 6.65 -17.97 9.16
N PRO A 157 5.62 -17.31 9.74
CA PRO A 157 5.74 -15.95 10.27
C PRO A 157 6.42 -15.94 11.66
N ASN A 158 7.73 -16.21 11.67
CA ASN A 158 8.65 -16.06 12.80
C ASN A 158 10.05 -15.66 12.28
N LEU A 159 10.85 -14.93 13.07
CA LEU A 159 12.12 -14.39 12.56
C LEU A 159 13.12 -15.46 12.10
N PRO A 160 13.37 -16.56 12.83
CA PRO A 160 14.28 -17.61 12.37
C PRO A 160 13.91 -18.18 10.99
N SER A 161 12.64 -18.49 10.75
CA SER A 161 12.15 -19.00 9.47
C SER A 161 12.27 -17.96 8.35
N ILE A 162 11.98 -16.68 8.62
CA ILE A 162 12.10 -15.60 7.66
C ILE A 162 13.56 -15.39 7.24
N VAL A 163 14.48 -15.32 8.20
CA VAL A 163 15.92 -15.17 7.95
C VAL A 163 16.46 -16.37 7.17
N LYS A 164 16.09 -17.59 7.58
CA LYS A 164 16.47 -18.82 6.87
C LYS A 164 15.93 -18.84 5.44
N ALA A 165 14.72 -18.36 5.20
CA ALA A 165 14.13 -18.31 3.85
C ALA A 165 14.83 -17.32 2.92
N VAL A 166 15.39 -16.22 3.43
CA VAL A 166 16.26 -15.34 2.64
C VAL A 166 17.56 -16.05 2.26
N GLU A 167 18.19 -16.75 3.21
CA GLU A 167 19.41 -17.53 2.98
C GLU A 167 19.18 -18.65 1.95
N ASP A 168 18.17 -19.50 2.21
CA ASP A 168 17.79 -20.59 1.33
C ASP A 168 17.28 -20.05 -0.03
N GLY A 169 16.66 -18.87 -0.07
CA GLY A 169 16.19 -18.26 -1.32
C GLY A 169 17.34 -17.89 -2.27
N PHE A 170 18.42 -17.28 -1.76
CA PHE A 170 19.61 -17.04 -2.58
C PHE A 170 20.30 -18.33 -3.01
N GLU A 171 20.47 -19.29 -2.09
CA GLU A 171 21.12 -20.57 -2.38
C GLU A 171 20.30 -21.42 -3.37
N LEU A 172 18.97 -21.44 -3.24
CA LEU A 172 18.05 -22.07 -4.17
C LEU A 172 18.15 -21.42 -5.55
N SER A 173 18.23 -20.09 -5.61
CA SER A 173 18.36 -19.35 -6.86
C SER A 173 19.65 -19.72 -7.60
N GLU A 174 20.76 -19.83 -6.87
CA GLU A 174 22.07 -20.20 -7.40
C GLU A 174 22.11 -21.67 -7.82
N ALA A 175 21.56 -22.58 -7.01
CA ALA A 175 21.54 -24.01 -7.29
C ALA A 175 20.69 -24.38 -8.51
N SER A 176 19.62 -23.61 -8.77
CA SER A 176 18.67 -23.87 -9.85
C SER A 176 18.76 -22.88 -11.03
N ASN A 177 19.67 -21.90 -10.97
CA ASN A 177 19.78 -20.80 -11.94
C ASN A 177 18.46 -20.07 -12.24
N THR A 178 17.59 -19.94 -11.25
CA THR A 178 16.24 -19.37 -11.40
C THR A 178 16.00 -18.33 -10.31
N PRO A 179 15.40 -17.17 -10.61
CA PRO A 179 15.03 -16.21 -9.57
C PRO A 179 14.03 -16.83 -8.58
N VAL A 180 14.02 -16.31 -7.35
CA VAL A 180 13.15 -16.78 -6.27
C VAL A 180 12.33 -15.60 -5.75
N MET A 181 11.02 -15.77 -5.66
CA MET A 181 10.12 -14.91 -4.91
C MET A 181 10.08 -15.35 -3.45
N LEU A 182 10.31 -14.40 -2.55
CA LEU A 182 10.04 -14.55 -1.12
C LEU A 182 8.76 -13.76 -0.81
N GLN A 183 7.65 -14.48 -0.64
CA GLN A 183 6.38 -13.91 -0.26
C GLN A 183 6.35 -13.64 1.23
N VAL A 184 6.07 -12.41 1.63
CA VAL A 184 5.86 -12.04 3.02
C VAL A 184 4.49 -11.40 3.17
N ARG A 185 3.66 -12.03 4.00
CA ARG A 185 2.32 -11.52 4.31
C ARG A 185 2.38 -10.44 5.38
N ILE A 186 1.29 -9.69 5.57
CA ILE A 186 1.23 -8.61 6.58
C ILE A 186 1.71 -9.04 7.97
N ARG A 187 1.30 -10.23 8.43
CA ARG A 187 1.72 -10.77 9.74
C ARG A 187 3.20 -11.11 9.79
N CYS A 188 3.77 -11.52 8.66
CA CYS A 188 5.21 -11.76 8.51
C CYS A 188 6.01 -10.45 8.50
N CYS A 189 5.51 -9.41 7.85
CA CYS A 189 6.15 -8.09 7.85
C CYS A 189 6.24 -7.48 9.26
N HIS A 190 5.18 -7.61 10.06
CA HIS A 190 5.05 -6.96 11.37
C HIS A 190 5.33 -7.86 12.58
N VAL A 191 5.66 -9.15 12.37
CA VAL A 191 5.99 -10.04 13.48
C VAL A 191 7.22 -9.52 14.22
N HIS A 192 7.18 -9.59 15.55
CA HIS A 192 8.33 -9.32 16.39
C HIS A 192 8.86 -10.64 16.96
N GLY A 193 10.17 -10.77 17.04
CA GLY A 193 10.81 -11.95 17.60
C GLY A 193 12.31 -11.76 17.77
N HIS A 194 13.02 -12.89 17.89
CA HIS A 194 14.47 -12.91 18.05
C HIS A 194 15.10 -14.03 17.21
N PHE A 195 16.38 -13.86 16.87
CA PHE A 195 17.24 -14.91 16.29
C PHE A 195 18.72 -14.61 16.56
N ILE A 196 19.57 -15.62 16.49
CA ILE A 196 21.02 -15.44 16.62
C ILE A 196 21.60 -14.98 15.28
N ALA A 197 22.20 -13.79 15.27
CA ALA A 197 22.76 -13.18 14.08
C ALA A 197 24.03 -13.91 13.61
N LYS A 198 24.31 -13.76 12.31
CA LYS A 198 25.59 -14.11 11.67
C LYS A 198 26.31 -12.82 11.26
N ASP A 199 27.61 -12.93 11.00
CA ASP A 199 28.38 -11.80 10.46
C ASP A 199 27.83 -11.35 9.11
N ASN A 200 27.78 -10.02 8.92
CA ASN A 200 27.54 -9.44 7.61
C ASN A 200 28.68 -9.78 6.68
N LYS A 201 28.36 -10.09 5.42
CA LYS A 201 29.35 -10.46 4.42
C LYS A 201 29.39 -9.39 3.34
N ARG A 202 30.60 -9.07 2.87
CA ARG A 202 30.74 -8.36 1.60
C ARG A 202 30.37 -9.29 0.45
N PRO A 203 29.79 -8.77 -0.65
CA PRO A 203 29.53 -9.59 -1.82
C PRO A 203 30.87 -10.12 -2.39
N PRO A 204 30.95 -11.39 -2.83
CA PRO A 204 32.17 -11.94 -3.43
C PRO A 204 32.66 -11.16 -4.67
N MET A 205 31.72 -10.52 -5.37
CA MET A 205 31.97 -9.61 -6.48
C MET A 205 31.06 -8.39 -6.31
N SER A 206 31.62 -7.19 -6.35
CA SER A 206 30.82 -5.96 -6.29
C SER A 206 30.31 -5.55 -7.69
N VAL A 207 29.32 -4.65 -7.72
CA VAL A 207 28.84 -4.04 -8.97
C VAL A 207 29.96 -3.28 -9.69
N ALA A 208 30.87 -2.65 -8.94
CA ALA A 208 32.02 -1.94 -9.51
C ALA A 208 33.01 -2.91 -10.19
N ASP A 209 33.26 -4.08 -9.59
CA ASP A 209 34.12 -5.12 -10.18
C ASP A 209 33.53 -5.65 -11.49
N ALA A 210 32.20 -5.86 -11.54
CA ALA A 210 31.51 -6.28 -12.76
C ALA A 210 31.59 -5.25 -13.88
N LEU A 211 31.50 -3.96 -13.55
CA LEU A 211 31.67 -2.86 -14.52
C LEU A 211 33.12 -2.77 -15.04
N ALA A 212 34.11 -3.05 -14.19
CA ALA A 212 35.52 -3.07 -14.58
C ALA A 212 35.87 -4.27 -15.49
N ALA A 213 35.14 -5.37 -15.39
CA ALA A 213 35.37 -6.59 -16.17
C ALA A 213 34.06 -7.16 -16.76
N PRO A 214 33.50 -6.53 -17.81
CA PRO A 214 32.20 -6.92 -18.35
C PRO A 214 32.20 -8.33 -18.95
N ARG A 215 31.16 -9.10 -18.65
CA ARG A 215 30.91 -10.46 -19.17
C ARG A 215 29.81 -10.47 -20.21
N ARG A 216 29.91 -11.38 -21.17
CA ARG A 216 28.92 -11.54 -22.24
C ARG A 216 28.66 -13.03 -22.50
N ASP A 217 27.41 -13.44 -22.36
CA ASP A 217 26.90 -14.75 -22.78
C ASP A 217 25.58 -14.57 -23.55
N THR A 218 25.64 -14.66 -24.88
CA THR A 218 24.45 -14.52 -25.73
C THR A 218 23.44 -15.64 -25.50
N GLY A 219 23.89 -16.78 -24.96
CA GLY A 219 23.03 -17.90 -24.62
C GLY A 219 22.07 -17.62 -23.47
N ARG A 220 22.25 -16.54 -22.70
CA ARG A 220 21.32 -16.10 -21.63
C ARG A 220 20.37 -14.98 -22.06
N ILE A 221 20.52 -14.47 -23.29
CA ILE A 221 19.64 -13.43 -23.82
C ILE A 221 18.40 -14.09 -24.44
N VAL A 222 17.22 -13.53 -24.17
CA VAL A 222 15.93 -14.07 -24.62
C VAL A 222 15.71 -13.75 -26.11
N LEU A 223 16.42 -14.47 -26.97
CA LEU A 223 16.33 -14.36 -28.44
C LEU A 223 16.32 -15.77 -29.05
N PRO A 224 15.56 -16.02 -30.12
CA PRO A 224 15.65 -17.28 -30.85
C PRO A 224 17.08 -17.52 -31.38
N PRO A 225 17.63 -18.75 -31.28
CA PRO A 225 17.00 -19.98 -30.77
C PRO A 225 17.13 -20.19 -29.24
N ALA A 226 17.84 -19.33 -28.51
CA ALA A 226 18.12 -19.49 -27.09
C ALA A 226 16.84 -19.54 -26.24
N SER A 227 15.80 -18.79 -26.60
CA SER A 227 14.49 -18.80 -25.90
C SER A 227 13.88 -20.20 -25.77
N PHE A 228 13.96 -21.04 -26.80
CA PHE A 228 13.49 -22.43 -26.75
C PHE A 228 14.42 -23.34 -25.93
N LEU A 229 15.72 -23.04 -25.92
CA LEU A 229 16.68 -23.76 -25.09
C LEU A 229 16.48 -23.44 -23.61
N HIS A 230 16.14 -22.19 -23.28
CA HIS A 230 15.78 -21.76 -21.93
C HIS A 230 14.58 -22.53 -21.40
N GLU A 231 13.51 -22.63 -22.20
CA GLU A 231 12.31 -23.39 -21.82
C GLU A 231 12.64 -24.85 -21.50
N LYS A 232 13.43 -25.51 -22.36
CA LYS A 232 13.90 -26.88 -22.10
C LYS A 232 14.78 -26.97 -20.85
N GLU A 233 15.67 -26.00 -20.64
CA GLU A 233 16.54 -25.94 -19.46
C GLU A 233 15.72 -25.80 -18.17
N LYS A 234 14.66 -24.96 -18.16
CA LYS A 234 13.78 -24.78 -17.01
C LYS A 234 13.20 -26.09 -16.53
N VAL A 235 12.68 -26.91 -17.44
CA VAL A 235 12.03 -28.18 -17.11
C VAL A 235 13.05 -29.30 -16.86
N ALA A 236 14.07 -29.43 -17.70
CA ALA A 236 14.98 -30.57 -17.64
C ALA A 236 16.12 -30.44 -16.62
N LYS A 237 16.45 -29.21 -16.20
CA LYS A 237 17.58 -28.94 -15.28
C LYS A 237 17.19 -28.13 -14.06
N ARG A 238 16.58 -26.96 -14.26
CA ARG A 238 16.34 -26.00 -13.16
C ARG A 238 15.29 -26.50 -12.17
N TRP A 239 14.17 -27.04 -12.67
CA TRP A 239 13.10 -27.58 -11.84
C TRP A 239 13.56 -28.78 -10.98
N PRO A 240 14.20 -29.82 -11.53
CA PRO A 240 14.77 -30.89 -10.71
C PRO A 240 15.77 -30.38 -9.67
N ALA A 241 16.68 -29.49 -10.06
CA ALA A 241 17.65 -28.90 -9.12
C ALA A 241 16.98 -28.13 -7.97
N ALA A 242 15.87 -27.44 -8.26
CA ALA A 242 15.09 -26.75 -7.23
C ALA A 242 14.43 -27.74 -6.26
N VAL A 243 13.79 -28.80 -6.76
CA VAL A 243 13.17 -29.85 -5.94
C VAL A 243 14.21 -30.56 -5.08
N ASP A 244 15.36 -30.90 -5.65
CA ASP A 244 16.46 -31.55 -4.92
C ASP A 244 17.04 -30.64 -3.82
N PHE A 245 17.18 -29.34 -4.11
CA PHE A 245 17.60 -28.35 -3.12
C PHE A 245 16.58 -28.24 -1.98
N ILE A 246 15.28 -28.11 -2.29
CA ILE A 246 14.20 -28.02 -1.30
C ILE A 246 14.21 -29.25 -0.36
N LYS A 247 14.32 -30.45 -0.94
CA LYS A 247 14.37 -31.72 -0.19
C LYS A 247 15.62 -31.82 0.68
N SER A 248 16.79 -31.57 0.12
CA SER A 248 18.07 -31.71 0.84
C SER A 248 18.21 -30.72 2.00
N ARG A 249 17.64 -29.52 1.85
CA ARG A 249 17.64 -28.46 2.88
C ARG A 249 16.45 -28.53 3.83
N LYS A 250 15.53 -29.48 3.61
CA LYS A 250 14.28 -29.64 4.38
C LYS A 250 13.58 -28.30 4.56
N ILE A 251 13.34 -27.60 3.43
CA ILE A 251 12.72 -26.28 3.46
C ILE A 251 11.29 -26.38 4.00
N ASN A 252 10.54 -27.39 3.56
CA ASN A 252 9.22 -27.68 4.12
C ASN A 252 9.36 -28.42 5.45
N GLU A 253 8.43 -28.18 6.36
CA GLU A 253 8.49 -28.67 7.74
C GLU A 253 7.28 -29.58 8.03
N ILE A 254 7.46 -30.55 8.94
CA ILE A 254 6.38 -31.42 9.43
C ILE A 254 6.31 -31.29 10.95
N PHE A 255 5.11 -31.12 11.49
CA PHE A 255 4.84 -31.03 12.93
C PHE A 255 3.75 -32.01 13.35
N GLY A 256 3.66 -32.26 14.66
CA GLY A 256 2.62 -33.09 15.27
C GLY A 256 2.88 -34.59 15.20
N SER A 257 1.83 -35.39 15.40
CA SER A 257 1.96 -36.86 15.45
C SER A 257 2.22 -37.49 14.09
N ASP A 258 3.13 -38.45 14.02
CA ASP A 258 3.39 -39.26 12.81
C ASP A 258 2.28 -40.31 12.52
N HIS A 259 1.36 -40.53 13.47
CA HIS A 259 0.39 -41.63 13.42
C HIS A 259 -1.08 -41.16 13.39
N GLY A 260 -1.32 -39.88 13.09
CA GLY A 260 -2.68 -39.34 12.96
C GLY A 260 -3.43 -39.87 11.74
N SER A 261 -4.73 -40.15 11.91
CA SER A 261 -5.63 -40.58 10.81
C SER A 261 -6.02 -39.43 9.87
N VAL A 262 -5.76 -38.19 10.27
CA VAL A 262 -5.99 -36.97 9.49
C VAL A 262 -4.76 -36.07 9.52
N GLY A 263 -4.61 -35.20 8.52
CA GLY A 263 -3.54 -34.20 8.48
C GLY A 263 -3.98 -32.88 7.86
N ILE A 264 -3.19 -31.84 8.07
CA ILE A 264 -3.40 -30.52 7.49
C ILE A 264 -2.13 -30.10 6.74
N VAL A 265 -2.25 -29.77 5.46
CA VAL A 265 -1.19 -29.13 4.67
C VAL A 265 -1.52 -27.66 4.46
N MET A 266 -0.53 -26.78 4.59
CA MET A 266 -0.76 -25.33 4.53
C MET A 266 0.42 -24.58 3.93
N GLN A 267 0.14 -23.39 3.38
CA GLN A 267 1.20 -22.42 3.09
C GLN A 267 1.85 -21.95 4.40
N GLY A 268 3.18 -21.78 4.44
CA GLY A 268 3.89 -21.44 5.67
C GLY A 268 3.38 -20.16 6.35
N GLY A 269 3.03 -19.14 5.56
CA GLY A 269 2.39 -17.91 6.06
C GLY A 269 1.10 -18.12 6.87
N MET A 270 0.43 -19.27 6.75
CA MET A 270 -0.82 -19.60 7.45
C MET A 270 -0.59 -20.36 8.78
N TYR A 271 0.65 -20.77 9.07
CA TYR A 271 0.98 -21.64 10.20
C TYR A 271 0.44 -21.15 11.55
N ASN A 272 0.71 -19.90 11.92
CA ASN A 272 0.28 -19.36 13.22
C ASN A 272 -1.26 -19.37 13.36
N SER A 273 -1.99 -19.13 12.27
CA SER A 273 -3.46 -19.16 12.29
C SER A 273 -4.01 -20.57 12.48
N VAL A 274 -3.39 -21.56 11.81
CA VAL A 274 -3.76 -22.97 11.93
C VAL A 274 -3.48 -23.48 13.34
N VAL A 275 -2.28 -23.25 13.87
CA VAL A 275 -1.92 -23.63 15.25
C VAL A 275 -2.85 -22.96 16.26
N ARG A 276 -3.18 -21.67 16.09
CA ARG A 276 -4.12 -20.97 16.97
C ARG A 276 -5.53 -21.57 16.91
N ALA A 277 -6.00 -21.98 15.73
CA ALA A 277 -7.28 -22.67 15.59
C ALA A 277 -7.26 -24.04 16.27
N LEU A 278 -6.21 -24.84 16.08
CA LEU A 278 -6.03 -26.12 16.77
C LEU A 278 -5.95 -25.95 18.29
N GLN A 279 -5.29 -24.91 18.78
CA GLN A 279 -5.23 -24.58 20.21
C GLN A 279 -6.63 -24.30 20.77
N ARG A 280 -7.46 -23.53 20.04
CA ARG A 280 -8.87 -23.28 20.42
C ARG A 280 -9.74 -24.55 20.37
N LEU A 281 -9.32 -25.56 19.61
CA LEU A 281 -9.96 -26.88 19.54
C LEU A 281 -9.38 -27.88 20.56
N ALA A 282 -8.46 -27.43 21.44
CA ALA A 282 -7.73 -28.27 22.39
C ALA A 282 -6.87 -29.38 21.75
N LEU A 283 -6.37 -29.12 20.54
CA LEU A 283 -5.50 -30.02 19.75
C LEU A 283 -4.10 -29.45 19.53
N ALA A 284 -3.80 -28.32 20.16
CA ALA A 284 -2.46 -27.77 20.24
C ALA A 284 -2.26 -27.11 21.60
N ASP A 285 -1.03 -27.15 22.10
CA ASP A 285 -0.67 -26.47 23.34
C ASP A 285 -0.21 -25.02 23.09
N THR A 286 0.30 -24.36 24.14
CA THR A 286 0.84 -23.00 24.04
C THR A 286 2.20 -22.90 23.34
N TYR A 287 2.92 -24.02 23.22
CA TYR A 287 4.23 -24.10 22.56
C TYR A 287 4.11 -24.43 21.07
N GLY A 288 2.91 -24.80 20.62
CA GLY A 288 2.61 -25.13 19.23
C GLY A 288 2.79 -26.61 18.92
N ASP A 289 2.95 -27.46 19.93
CA ASP A 289 2.88 -28.91 19.78
C ASP A 289 1.42 -29.31 19.51
N THR A 290 1.21 -30.09 18.47
CA THR A 290 -0.13 -30.36 17.92
C THR A 290 -0.43 -31.85 17.84
N ASP A 291 -1.65 -32.24 18.17
CA ASP A 291 -2.11 -33.64 18.06
C ASP A 291 -2.41 -34.05 16.60
N VAL A 292 -2.58 -33.07 15.71
CA VAL A 292 -2.85 -33.26 14.28
C VAL A 292 -1.57 -33.07 13.48
N SER A 293 -1.23 -33.99 12.58
CA SER A 293 -0.05 -33.84 11.72
C SER A 293 -0.18 -32.63 10.80
N LEU A 294 0.85 -31.78 10.77
CA LEU A 294 0.90 -30.59 9.92
C LEU A 294 2.04 -30.72 8.91
N TYR A 295 1.76 -30.46 7.62
CA TYR A 295 2.77 -30.27 6.59
C TYR A 295 2.80 -28.81 6.16
N VAL A 296 3.91 -28.15 6.44
CA VAL A 296 4.06 -26.70 6.27
C VAL A 296 4.92 -26.42 5.05
N LEU A 297 4.29 -25.86 4.03
CA LEU A 297 4.91 -25.51 2.75
C LEU A 297 5.58 -24.14 2.86
N ASN A 298 6.85 -24.12 3.23
CA ASN A 298 7.67 -22.91 3.12
C ASN A 298 8.14 -22.68 1.67
N ALA A 299 8.19 -23.73 0.85
CA ALA A 299 8.27 -23.65 -0.60
C ALA A 299 6.91 -24.07 -1.19
N VAL A 300 6.18 -23.11 -1.77
CA VAL A 300 4.84 -23.34 -2.35
C VAL A 300 4.89 -23.52 -3.86
N TYR A 301 6.02 -23.18 -4.49
CA TYR A 301 6.30 -23.50 -5.89
C TYR A 301 7.83 -23.59 -6.11
N PRO A 302 8.39 -24.71 -6.59
CA PRO A 302 7.70 -25.95 -6.94
C PRO A 302 7.21 -26.70 -5.69
N LEU A 303 6.16 -27.51 -5.87
CA LEU A 303 5.73 -28.48 -4.88
C LEU A 303 6.61 -29.74 -4.95
N VAL A 304 6.69 -30.49 -3.85
CA VAL A 304 7.49 -31.71 -3.73
C VAL A 304 6.57 -32.92 -3.57
N ASP A 305 6.38 -33.67 -4.66
CA ASP A 305 5.47 -34.82 -4.73
C ASP A 305 5.80 -35.87 -3.66
N ASP A 306 7.07 -36.27 -3.53
CA ASP A 306 7.50 -37.32 -2.59
C ASP A 306 7.19 -36.96 -1.13
N GLU A 307 7.41 -35.69 -0.74
CA GLU A 307 7.14 -35.20 0.62
C GLU A 307 5.64 -35.24 0.92
N PHE A 308 4.82 -34.73 -0.01
CA PHE A 308 3.38 -34.71 0.15
C PHE A 308 2.77 -36.12 0.17
N LEU A 309 3.23 -36.99 -0.72
CA LEU A 309 2.79 -38.39 -0.75
C LEU A 309 3.20 -39.10 0.55
N ALA A 310 4.45 -38.97 1.01
CA ALA A 310 4.88 -39.51 2.29
C ALA A 310 4.02 -38.97 3.45
N PHE A 311 3.70 -37.67 3.46
CA PHE A 311 2.82 -37.09 4.46
C PHE A 311 1.42 -37.71 4.43
N CYS A 312 0.88 -38.06 3.26
CA CYS A 312 -0.44 -38.70 3.14
C CYS A 312 -0.47 -40.18 3.56
N GLU A 313 0.68 -40.82 3.77
CA GLU A 313 0.75 -42.22 4.16
C GLU A 313 0.05 -42.45 5.51
N GLY A 314 -0.81 -43.48 5.57
CA GLY A 314 -1.63 -43.79 6.75
C GLY A 314 -2.80 -42.84 7.03
N LYS A 315 -2.95 -41.74 6.28
CA LYS A 315 -4.03 -40.76 6.49
C LYS A 315 -5.27 -41.08 5.67
N GLN A 316 -6.42 -40.99 6.32
CA GLN A 316 -7.74 -41.11 5.69
C GLN A 316 -8.14 -39.83 4.97
N ALA A 317 -7.85 -38.67 5.56
CA ALA A 317 -8.17 -37.37 4.97
C ALA A 317 -7.09 -36.31 5.26
N VAL A 318 -6.87 -35.40 4.30
CA VAL A 318 -5.95 -34.27 4.42
C VAL A 318 -6.66 -32.98 4.02
N LEU A 319 -6.59 -31.97 4.88
CA LEU A 319 -7.09 -30.62 4.62
C LEU A 319 -6.00 -29.73 4.01
N VAL A 320 -6.28 -29.05 2.91
CA VAL A 320 -5.42 -28.05 2.29
C VAL A 320 -5.86 -26.65 2.71
N VAL A 321 -5.01 -25.98 3.49
CA VAL A 321 -5.19 -24.58 3.90
C VAL A 321 -4.44 -23.69 2.91
N GLU A 322 -5.15 -23.28 1.87
CA GLU A 322 -4.68 -22.36 0.83
C GLU A 322 -5.53 -21.09 0.83
N GLU A 323 -4.92 -19.94 1.10
CA GLU A 323 -5.62 -18.65 1.11
C GLU A 323 -5.74 -18.08 -0.32
N GLY A 324 -6.95 -17.60 -0.63
CA GLY A 324 -7.29 -16.97 -1.91
C GLY A 324 -7.60 -17.92 -3.06
N GLN A 325 -7.96 -17.33 -4.20
CA GLN A 325 -8.34 -18.03 -5.43
C GLN A 325 -7.31 -17.81 -6.56
N PRO A 326 -7.18 -18.75 -7.51
CA PRO A 326 -7.67 -20.14 -7.51
C PRO A 326 -6.95 -21.03 -6.47
N ASN A 327 -7.44 -22.25 -6.23
CA ASN A 327 -6.82 -23.23 -5.31
C ASN A 327 -5.73 -24.08 -5.99
N TYR A 328 -4.63 -23.45 -6.40
CA TYR A 328 -3.54 -24.09 -7.14
C TYR A 328 -2.90 -25.27 -6.40
N ILE A 329 -2.70 -25.15 -5.10
CA ILE A 329 -2.04 -26.18 -4.29
C ILE A 329 -2.97 -27.38 -4.11
N GLU A 330 -4.24 -27.14 -3.81
CA GLU A 330 -5.25 -28.20 -3.70
C GLU A 330 -5.40 -28.98 -5.01
N GLN A 331 -5.47 -28.29 -6.15
CA GLN A 331 -5.55 -28.92 -7.47
C GLN A 331 -4.30 -29.75 -7.79
N ALA A 332 -3.11 -29.23 -7.49
CA ALA A 332 -1.86 -29.94 -7.73
C ALA A 332 -1.75 -31.22 -6.88
N PHE A 333 -2.07 -31.13 -5.59
CA PHE A 333 -2.09 -32.27 -4.69
C PHE A 333 -3.14 -33.31 -5.05
N ALA A 334 -4.33 -32.90 -5.51
CA ALA A 334 -5.34 -33.82 -6.02
C ALA A 334 -4.79 -34.61 -7.22
N ALA A 335 -4.10 -33.94 -8.14
CA ALA A 335 -3.46 -34.58 -9.29
C ALA A 335 -2.33 -35.54 -8.87
N MET A 336 -1.53 -35.20 -7.86
CA MET A 336 -0.47 -36.07 -7.33
C MET A 336 -1.05 -37.35 -6.71
N LEU A 337 -2.08 -37.24 -5.86
CA LEU A 337 -2.74 -38.40 -5.26
C LEU A 337 -3.37 -39.31 -6.31
N HIS A 338 -4.05 -38.72 -7.29
CA HIS A 338 -4.66 -39.46 -8.39
C HIS A 338 -3.62 -40.24 -9.21
N LYS A 339 -2.53 -39.58 -9.62
CA LYS A 339 -1.43 -40.22 -10.37
C LYS A 339 -0.74 -41.32 -9.58
N ALA A 340 -0.60 -41.15 -8.27
CA ALA A 340 -0.02 -42.14 -7.38
C ALA A 340 -0.99 -43.27 -6.99
N GLY A 341 -2.25 -43.23 -7.44
CA GLY A 341 -3.27 -44.22 -7.10
C GLY A 341 -3.63 -44.27 -5.61
N ARG A 342 -3.47 -43.16 -4.88
CA ARG A 342 -3.71 -43.10 -3.42
C ARG A 342 -5.15 -42.67 -3.12
N GLY A 343 -5.77 -43.34 -2.15
CA GLY A 343 -7.17 -43.13 -1.76
C GLY A 343 -7.39 -42.10 -0.64
N THR A 344 -6.35 -41.41 -0.18
CA THR A 344 -6.47 -40.36 0.85
C THR A 344 -7.41 -39.26 0.36
N LYS A 345 -8.47 -38.97 1.14
CA LYS A 345 -9.43 -37.92 0.81
C LYS A 345 -8.78 -36.55 0.94
N LEU A 346 -8.60 -35.82 -0.16
CA LEU A 346 -8.09 -34.46 -0.15
C LEU A 346 -9.25 -33.46 -0.17
N VAL A 347 -9.22 -32.50 0.75
CA VAL A 347 -10.27 -31.49 0.90
C VAL A 347 -9.62 -30.14 1.17
N GLY A 348 -10.26 -29.04 0.79
CA GLY A 348 -9.75 -27.70 1.09
C GLY A 348 -10.89 -26.70 1.08
N LYS A 349 -11.22 -26.22 -0.11
CA LYS A 349 -12.23 -25.16 -0.32
C LYS A 349 -13.67 -25.60 -0.04
N GLU A 350 -13.92 -26.89 0.22
CA GLU A 350 -15.20 -27.36 0.77
C GLU A 350 -15.41 -26.93 2.24
N HIS A 351 -14.31 -26.75 3.00
CA HIS A 351 -14.35 -26.34 4.40
C HIS A 351 -13.90 -24.89 4.61
N LEU A 352 -13.19 -24.31 3.63
CA LEU A 352 -12.64 -22.96 3.68
C LEU A 352 -13.13 -22.12 2.50
N PRO A 353 -13.40 -20.82 2.66
CA PRO A 353 -13.98 -20.02 1.59
C PRO A 353 -13.05 -19.86 0.38
N MET A 354 -13.64 -19.77 -0.81
CA MET A 354 -12.86 -19.56 -2.05
C MET A 354 -12.19 -18.18 -2.08
N ALA A 355 -12.91 -17.15 -1.61
CA ALA A 355 -12.49 -15.76 -1.62
C ALA A 355 -12.64 -15.14 -0.22
N GLY A 356 -11.88 -14.07 0.04
CA GLY A 356 -11.81 -13.38 1.33
C GLY A 356 -10.64 -13.82 2.21
N GLU A 357 -10.30 -12.98 3.19
CA GLU A 357 -9.23 -13.27 4.17
C GLU A 357 -9.59 -14.51 5.00
N TYR A 358 -8.59 -15.34 5.30
CA TYR A 358 -8.74 -16.36 6.33
C TYR A 358 -8.47 -15.76 7.71
N THR A 359 -9.50 -15.08 8.24
CA THR A 359 -9.51 -14.59 9.62
C THR A 359 -9.40 -15.76 10.62
N GLY A 360 -9.08 -15.44 11.89
CA GLY A 360 -8.98 -16.46 12.93
C GLY A 360 -10.29 -17.25 13.14
N GLN A 361 -11.44 -16.62 12.90
CA GLN A 361 -12.74 -17.29 13.01
C GLN A 361 -12.99 -18.21 11.81
N VAL A 362 -12.71 -17.74 10.58
CA VAL A 362 -12.80 -18.57 9.36
C VAL A 362 -11.93 -19.83 9.48
N MET A 363 -10.70 -19.68 9.99
CA MET A 363 -9.79 -20.81 10.22
C MET A 363 -10.33 -21.81 11.25
N LEU A 364 -10.86 -21.30 12.37
CA LEU A 364 -11.45 -22.15 13.41
C LEU A 364 -12.63 -22.96 12.87
N ASP A 365 -13.55 -22.29 12.17
CA ASP A 365 -14.76 -22.91 11.66
C ASP A 365 -14.45 -23.93 10.57
N GLY A 366 -13.52 -23.61 9.67
CA GLY A 366 -13.09 -24.52 8.60
C GLY A 366 -12.37 -25.76 9.12
N ILE A 367 -11.38 -25.60 10.01
CA ILE A 367 -10.66 -26.74 10.62
C ILE A 367 -11.61 -27.56 11.50
N GLY A 368 -12.46 -26.91 12.29
CA GLY A 368 -13.47 -27.59 13.10
C GLY A 368 -14.49 -28.36 12.25
N SER A 369 -14.88 -27.83 11.10
CA SER A 369 -15.75 -28.53 10.13
C SER A 369 -15.07 -29.77 9.55
N PHE A 370 -13.82 -29.64 9.12
CA PHE A 370 -13.01 -30.76 8.62
C PHE A 370 -12.86 -31.88 9.66
N LEU A 371 -12.50 -31.52 10.89
CA LEU A 371 -12.29 -32.49 11.97
C LEU A 371 -13.60 -33.16 12.40
N ARG A 372 -14.72 -32.44 12.46
CA ARG A 372 -16.04 -33.05 12.73
C ARG A 372 -16.42 -34.09 11.67
N ALA A 373 -16.10 -33.82 10.40
CA ALA A 373 -16.43 -34.72 9.31
C ALA A 373 -15.53 -35.96 9.23
N ASN A 374 -14.24 -35.84 9.56
CA ASN A 374 -13.26 -36.90 9.28
C ASN A 374 -12.61 -37.51 10.54
N ALA A 375 -12.54 -36.79 11.67
CA ALA A 375 -11.95 -37.26 12.92
C ALA A 375 -12.66 -36.67 14.16
N PRO A 376 -13.99 -36.88 14.31
CA PRO A 376 -14.74 -36.27 15.40
C PRO A 376 -14.22 -36.68 16.78
N HIS A 377 -13.65 -37.88 16.90
CA HIS A 377 -13.07 -38.42 18.14
C HIS A 377 -11.91 -37.60 18.72
N LEU A 378 -11.30 -36.70 17.95
CA LEU A 378 -10.26 -35.78 18.42
C LEU A 378 -10.84 -34.55 19.14
N LEU A 379 -12.06 -34.13 18.80
CA LEU A 379 -12.62 -32.88 19.30
C LEU A 379 -13.23 -33.03 20.70
N PRO A 380 -13.21 -32.00 21.57
CA PRO A 380 -14.01 -31.99 22.79
C PRO A 380 -15.52 -32.12 22.51
N GLY A 381 -16.29 -32.68 23.46
CA GLY A 381 -17.74 -32.87 23.30
C GLY A 381 -18.51 -31.59 22.95
N GLU A 382 -18.09 -30.48 23.55
CA GLU A 382 -18.64 -29.12 23.32
C GLU A 382 -18.46 -28.64 21.88
N VAL A 383 -17.36 -29.05 21.21
CA VAL A 383 -17.05 -28.68 19.83
C VAL A 383 -17.70 -29.66 18.84
N ARG A 384 -17.87 -30.93 19.21
CA ARG A 384 -18.57 -31.94 18.39
C ARG A 384 -20.04 -31.60 18.21
N ALA A 385 -20.68 -31.14 19.28
CA ALA A 385 -22.08 -30.76 19.32
C ALA A 385 -22.23 -29.41 20.04
N PRO A 386 -21.95 -28.29 19.36
CA PRO A 386 -22.15 -26.99 19.96
C PRO A 386 -23.63 -26.85 20.28
N ASN A 387 -23.98 -26.94 21.56
CA ASN A 387 -25.28 -26.54 22.06
C ASN A 387 -25.38 -25.03 21.84
N LYS A 388 -25.73 -24.62 20.61
CA LYS A 388 -26.06 -23.22 20.33
C LYS A 388 -27.35 -22.92 21.09
N LEU A 389 -27.21 -22.41 22.32
CA LEU A 389 -28.19 -21.48 22.86
C LEU A 389 -28.33 -20.39 21.80
N GLY A 390 -29.53 -20.25 21.21
CA GLY A 390 -29.78 -19.27 20.17
C GLY A 390 -29.19 -17.93 20.57
N GLU A 391 -28.24 -17.42 19.78
CA GLU A 391 -27.52 -16.19 20.10
C GLU A 391 -28.50 -15.02 19.97
N GLY A 392 -29.12 -14.66 21.10
CA GLY A 392 -29.91 -13.44 21.30
C GLY A 392 -29.04 -12.21 21.52
N VAL A 393 -27.86 -12.15 20.89
CA VAL A 393 -27.15 -10.90 20.64
C VAL A 393 -26.79 -10.94 19.17
N ASP A 394 -27.67 -10.37 18.35
CA ASP A 394 -27.44 -10.23 16.93
C ASP A 394 -26.21 -9.32 16.75
N THR A 395 -25.06 -9.92 16.46
CA THR A 395 -23.85 -9.13 16.13
C THR A 395 -24.06 -8.29 14.88
N ALA A 396 -25.10 -8.57 14.08
CA ALA A 396 -25.53 -7.68 13.01
C ALA A 396 -26.01 -6.32 13.54
N ASP A 397 -26.58 -6.24 14.75
CA ASP A 397 -26.97 -4.96 15.34
C ASP A 397 -25.74 -4.08 15.64
N LEU A 398 -24.65 -4.66 16.17
CA LEU A 398 -23.40 -3.91 16.41
C LEU A 398 -22.78 -3.37 15.12
N ILE A 399 -22.83 -4.13 14.02
CA ILE A 399 -22.39 -3.65 12.70
C ILE A 399 -23.26 -2.48 12.23
N ASN A 400 -24.55 -2.47 12.56
CA ASN A 400 -25.45 -1.37 12.25
C ASN A 400 -25.25 -0.13 13.15
N VAL A 401 -24.70 -0.29 14.37
CA VAL A 401 -24.45 0.84 15.30
C VAL A 401 -23.05 1.45 15.13
N VAL A 402 -22.05 0.71 14.65
CA VAL A 402 -20.70 1.25 14.44
C VAL A 402 -20.66 2.07 13.14
N PRO A 403 -20.40 3.39 13.20
CA PRO A 403 -20.28 4.20 12.00
C PRO A 403 -19.15 3.66 11.11
N GLY A 404 -19.49 3.33 9.87
CA GLY A 404 -18.49 2.97 8.87
C GLY A 404 -17.45 4.07 8.76
N ARG A 405 -16.17 3.69 8.64
CA ARG A 405 -15.06 4.62 8.37
C ARG A 405 -14.61 4.45 6.93
N PRO A 406 -15.34 5.02 5.95
CA PRO A 406 -14.90 4.96 4.57
C PRO A 406 -13.56 5.70 4.43
N PRO A 407 -12.71 5.28 3.48
CA PRO A 407 -11.51 6.03 3.13
C PRO A 407 -11.86 7.47 2.77
N GLY A 408 -11.06 8.43 3.25
CA GLY A 408 -11.35 9.85 3.06
C GLY A 408 -10.10 10.72 3.16
N PHE A 409 -10.23 11.96 2.69
CA PHE A 409 -9.12 12.91 2.69
C PHE A 409 -8.80 13.43 4.08
N CYS A 410 -7.50 13.61 4.35
CA CYS A 410 -6.99 14.21 5.57
C CYS A 410 -7.57 15.62 5.81
N VAL A 411 -7.55 16.06 7.07
CA VAL A 411 -7.89 17.45 7.44
C VAL A 411 -6.93 18.40 6.72
N GLY A 412 -7.50 19.33 5.95
CA GLY A 412 -6.73 20.27 5.14
C GLY A 412 -6.01 19.67 3.93
N CYS A 413 -6.43 18.51 3.43
CA CYS A 413 -5.85 17.94 2.20
C CYS A 413 -5.96 18.91 1.00
N PRO A 414 -4.88 19.11 0.21
CA PRO A 414 -4.87 20.01 -0.95
C PRO A 414 -5.69 19.52 -2.15
N GLU A 415 -6.16 18.28 -2.14
CA GLU A 415 -6.97 17.73 -3.23
C GLU A 415 -8.45 18.10 -3.11
N ARG A 416 -8.92 18.40 -1.90
CA ARG A 416 -10.30 18.83 -1.63
C ARG A 416 -10.73 20.06 -2.46
N PRO A 417 -9.92 21.14 -2.56
CA PRO A 417 -10.21 22.25 -3.47
C PRO A 417 -10.40 21.84 -4.94
N ILE A 418 -9.62 20.86 -5.43
CA ILE A 418 -9.70 20.39 -6.82
C ILE A 418 -11.08 19.77 -7.06
N PHE A 419 -11.51 18.88 -6.18
CA PHE A 419 -12.81 18.22 -6.29
C PHE A 419 -13.99 19.15 -6.02
N ALA A 420 -13.85 20.11 -5.10
CA ALA A 420 -14.84 21.17 -4.93
C ALA A 420 -15.02 21.97 -6.23
N ALA A 421 -13.92 22.40 -6.85
CA ALA A 421 -13.95 23.08 -8.14
C ALA A 421 -14.56 22.20 -9.25
N THR A 422 -14.24 20.90 -9.30
CA THR A 422 -14.84 19.96 -10.24
C THR A 422 -16.35 19.86 -10.07
N LYS A 423 -16.87 19.77 -8.83
CA LYS A 423 -18.33 19.78 -8.58
C LYS A 423 -18.99 21.07 -9.06
N LEU A 424 -18.38 22.21 -8.79
CA LEU A 424 -18.92 23.52 -9.24
C LEU A 424 -18.93 23.62 -10.77
N VAL A 425 -17.93 23.07 -11.45
CA VAL A 425 -17.91 22.99 -12.92
C VAL A 425 -18.97 22.01 -13.45
N GLU A 426 -19.18 20.84 -12.83
CA GLU A 426 -20.24 19.91 -13.24
C GLU A 426 -21.65 20.45 -12.98
N GLN A 427 -21.85 21.33 -12.00
CA GLN A 427 -23.11 22.05 -11.81
C GLN A 427 -23.42 22.99 -12.99
N GLU A 428 -22.38 23.59 -13.60
CA GLU A 428 -22.51 24.51 -14.72
C GLU A 428 -22.58 23.79 -16.07
N LEU A 429 -21.68 22.83 -16.32
CA LEU A 429 -21.50 22.17 -17.62
C LEU A 429 -22.20 20.79 -17.72
N GLY A 430 -22.72 20.30 -16.60
CA GLY A 430 -23.26 18.95 -16.45
C GLY A 430 -22.20 17.91 -16.12
N LYS A 431 -22.63 16.68 -15.85
CA LYS A 431 -21.73 15.57 -15.48
C LYS A 431 -20.79 15.15 -16.61
N HIS A 432 -19.56 14.81 -16.25
CA HIS A 432 -18.52 14.30 -17.14
C HIS A 432 -18.15 12.85 -16.80
N HIS A 433 -17.55 12.13 -17.76
CA HIS A 433 -16.88 10.88 -17.44
C HIS A 433 -15.56 11.20 -16.74
N ILE A 434 -15.40 10.73 -15.51
CA ILE A 434 -14.22 10.99 -14.68
C ILE A 434 -13.52 9.65 -14.43
N ALA A 435 -12.29 9.52 -14.90
CA ALA A 435 -11.41 8.40 -14.57
C ALA A 435 -10.43 8.80 -13.48
N SER A 436 -10.36 8.03 -12.40
CA SER A 436 -9.40 8.26 -11.32
C SER A 436 -8.27 7.24 -11.38
N ASP A 437 -7.10 7.64 -10.90
CA ASP A 437 -5.95 6.77 -10.74
C ASP A 437 -5.88 6.28 -9.28
N ILE A 438 -4.95 5.39 -8.96
CA ILE A 438 -4.71 4.93 -7.59
C ILE A 438 -3.97 6.04 -6.82
N GLY A 439 -4.56 6.50 -5.72
CA GLY A 439 -3.98 7.52 -4.84
C GLY A 439 -5.04 8.20 -3.98
N CYS A 440 -4.67 9.25 -3.26
CA CYS A 440 -5.61 9.99 -2.42
C CYS A 440 -6.84 10.48 -3.21
N HIS A 441 -6.65 10.90 -4.47
CA HIS A 441 -7.69 11.39 -5.36
C HIS A 441 -8.78 10.36 -5.65
N LEU A 442 -8.48 9.06 -5.52
CA LEU A 442 -9.46 7.98 -5.64
C LEU A 442 -10.62 8.11 -4.64
N PHE A 443 -10.35 8.67 -3.47
CA PHE A 443 -11.36 8.87 -2.42
C PHE A 443 -12.45 9.87 -2.81
N SER A 444 -12.27 10.63 -3.91
CA SER A 444 -13.31 11.53 -4.44
C SER A 444 -14.55 10.79 -4.96
N ILE A 445 -14.46 9.48 -5.23
CA ILE A 445 -15.61 8.65 -5.63
C ILE A 445 -16.63 8.52 -4.49
N MET A 446 -16.17 8.62 -3.24
CA MET A 446 -17.03 8.49 -2.06
C MET A 446 -17.70 9.82 -1.68
N PRO A 447 -18.77 9.78 -0.85
CA PRO A 447 -19.33 10.98 -0.26
C PRO A 447 -18.26 11.82 0.48
N PRO A 448 -18.33 13.16 0.43
CA PRO A 448 -19.39 13.96 -0.19
C PRO A 448 -19.11 14.37 -1.63
N PHE A 449 -18.02 13.92 -2.24
CA PHE A 449 -17.64 14.39 -3.58
C PHE A 449 -18.41 13.66 -4.67
N GLU A 450 -18.49 12.32 -4.58
CA GLU A 450 -19.18 11.47 -5.56
C GLU A 450 -18.70 11.71 -7.01
N LEU A 451 -17.39 11.95 -7.16
CA LEU A 451 -16.72 12.23 -8.43
C LEU A 451 -15.85 11.04 -8.84
N GLY A 452 -16.10 10.50 -10.03
CA GLY A 452 -15.35 9.37 -10.58
C GLY A 452 -16.27 8.22 -10.99
N ALA A 453 -15.85 7.52 -12.05
CA ALA A 453 -16.58 6.41 -12.64
C ALA A 453 -15.74 5.12 -12.68
N THR A 454 -14.42 5.25 -12.85
CA THR A 454 -13.52 4.10 -13.05
C THR A 454 -12.16 4.33 -12.40
N THR A 455 -11.46 3.23 -12.13
CA THR A 455 -10.06 3.20 -11.68
C THR A 455 -9.41 1.94 -12.18
N MET A 456 -8.32 2.07 -12.94
CA MET A 456 -7.72 0.95 -13.71
C MET A 456 -6.27 0.64 -13.35
N GLY A 457 -5.71 1.30 -12.34
CA GLY A 457 -4.34 1.05 -11.88
C GLY A 457 -3.58 2.32 -11.58
N TYR A 458 -2.28 2.18 -11.29
CA TYR A 458 -1.40 3.27 -10.89
C TYR A 458 -0.66 3.87 -12.10
N GLY A 459 -0.87 5.16 -12.37
CA GLY A 459 -0.41 5.86 -13.59
C GLY A 459 -1.31 5.64 -14.82
N LEU A 460 -2.47 4.99 -14.67
CA LEU A 460 -3.35 4.57 -15.77
C LEU A 460 -4.67 5.35 -15.85
N GLY A 461 -4.92 6.34 -14.97
CA GLY A 461 -6.16 7.12 -14.96
C GLY A 461 -6.51 7.68 -16.36
N PRO A 462 -5.66 8.54 -16.95
CA PRO A 462 -5.90 9.06 -18.30
C PRO A 462 -5.93 7.99 -19.40
N ALA A 463 -5.07 6.97 -19.30
CA ALA A 463 -5.06 5.86 -20.25
C ALA A 463 -6.42 5.13 -20.30
N SER A 464 -7.06 4.94 -19.14
CA SER A 464 -8.37 4.29 -19.05
C SER A 464 -9.50 5.11 -19.68
N ALA A 465 -9.37 6.43 -19.72
CA ALA A 465 -10.32 7.31 -20.38
C ALA A 465 -10.04 7.50 -21.89
N SER A 466 -8.99 6.90 -22.44
CA SER A 466 -8.58 7.09 -23.84
C SER A 466 -9.64 6.70 -24.86
N ALA A 467 -10.49 5.71 -24.53
CA ALA A 467 -11.59 5.26 -25.39
C ALA A 467 -12.66 6.35 -25.62
N PHE A 468 -12.75 7.36 -24.75
CA PHE A 468 -13.72 8.45 -24.87
C PHE A 468 -13.27 9.58 -25.82
N ASN A 469 -12.23 9.35 -26.62
CA ASN A 469 -11.70 10.30 -27.59
C ASN A 469 -12.46 10.23 -28.94
N SER A 470 -13.73 10.64 -28.97
CA SER A 470 -14.54 10.71 -30.20
C SER A 470 -14.66 12.15 -30.71
N PRO A 471 -14.44 12.41 -32.02
CA PRO A 471 -14.69 13.72 -32.63
C PRO A 471 -16.14 14.19 -32.53
N GLU A 472 -17.10 13.26 -32.41
CA GLU A 472 -18.53 13.54 -32.29
C GLU A 472 -18.96 13.81 -30.84
N ALA A 473 -18.07 13.54 -29.87
CA ALA A 473 -18.37 13.77 -28.47
C ALA A 473 -18.53 15.27 -28.19
N LYS A 474 -19.67 15.63 -27.60
CA LYS A 474 -19.97 17.01 -27.19
C LYS A 474 -19.37 17.38 -25.82
N ARG A 475 -18.72 16.43 -25.15
CA ARG A 475 -18.12 16.58 -23.82
C ARG A 475 -16.78 15.86 -23.77
N ARG A 476 -15.85 16.43 -23.02
CA ARG A 476 -14.53 15.84 -22.73
C ARG A 476 -14.60 14.94 -21.50
N SER A 477 -13.81 13.88 -21.47
CA SER A 477 -13.52 13.16 -20.23
C SER A 477 -12.56 13.96 -19.36
N ILE A 478 -12.63 13.73 -18.04
CA ILE A 478 -11.68 14.23 -17.06
C ILE A 478 -10.93 13.03 -16.50
N SER A 479 -9.64 13.18 -16.25
CA SER A 479 -8.85 12.15 -15.58
C SER A 479 -7.96 12.76 -14.52
N PHE A 480 -7.90 12.12 -13.35
CA PHE A 480 -7.02 12.51 -12.26
C PHE A 480 -5.87 11.50 -12.16
N VAL A 481 -4.65 12.00 -12.01
CA VAL A 481 -3.45 11.20 -11.74
C VAL A 481 -2.58 11.90 -10.71
N GLY A 482 -2.08 11.18 -9.71
CA GLY A 482 -1.13 11.74 -8.74
C GLY A 482 0.28 11.88 -9.33
N ASP A 483 1.10 12.75 -8.76
CA ASP A 483 2.54 12.87 -9.06
C ASP A 483 3.29 11.53 -8.98
N GLY A 484 3.03 10.73 -7.96
CA GLY A 484 3.59 9.38 -7.84
C GLY A 484 3.20 8.48 -9.01
N GLY A 485 1.92 8.45 -9.39
CA GLY A 485 1.42 7.67 -10.53
C GLY A 485 1.95 8.20 -11.86
N PHE A 486 2.13 9.52 -11.98
CA PHE A 486 2.73 10.17 -13.14
C PHE A 486 4.17 9.70 -13.37
N TRP A 487 5.01 9.72 -12.34
CA TRP A 487 6.41 9.27 -12.45
C TRP A 487 6.58 7.76 -12.53
N HIS A 488 5.60 6.99 -12.08
CA HIS A 488 5.62 5.53 -12.11
C HIS A 488 5.39 4.97 -13.52
N ASN A 489 4.19 5.20 -14.09
CA ASN A 489 3.82 4.76 -15.44
C ASN A 489 3.09 5.85 -16.25
N GLY A 490 2.62 6.92 -15.60
CA GLY A 490 1.75 7.91 -16.23
C GLY A 490 2.42 8.73 -17.34
N LEU A 491 3.74 8.94 -17.28
CA LEU A 491 4.45 9.67 -18.32
C LEU A 491 4.31 9.01 -19.70
N THR A 492 4.49 7.68 -19.77
CA THR A 492 4.44 6.92 -21.02
C THR A 492 3.03 6.42 -21.32
N SER A 493 2.41 5.71 -20.39
CA SER A 493 1.12 5.03 -20.60
C SER A 493 -0.07 5.99 -20.67
N SER A 494 0.01 7.13 -19.99
CA SER A 494 -1.07 8.12 -19.94
C SER A 494 -0.77 9.35 -20.81
N ILE A 495 0.25 10.14 -20.49
CA ILE A 495 0.56 11.39 -21.22
C ILE A 495 1.09 11.10 -22.62
N GLY A 496 2.06 10.21 -22.76
CA GLY A 496 2.60 9.80 -24.06
C GLY A 496 1.51 9.24 -24.98
N ASN A 497 0.65 8.36 -24.47
CA ASN A 497 -0.49 7.82 -25.23
C ASN A 497 -1.48 8.93 -25.65
N ALA A 498 -1.82 9.85 -24.74
CA ALA A 498 -2.73 10.95 -25.02
C ALA A 498 -2.19 11.89 -26.12
N VAL A 499 -0.89 12.21 -26.08
CA VAL A 499 -0.24 13.02 -27.14
C VAL A 499 -0.22 12.25 -28.46
N PHE A 500 0.20 10.99 -28.43
CA PHE A 500 0.29 10.13 -29.63
C PHE A 500 -1.07 10.02 -30.34
N ASN A 501 -2.15 9.83 -29.59
CA ASN A 501 -3.51 9.68 -30.13
C ASN A 501 -4.28 11.00 -30.24
N LYS A 502 -3.64 12.16 -29.99
CA LYS A 502 -4.27 13.49 -29.99
C LYS A 502 -5.56 13.53 -29.15
N ASN A 503 -5.54 12.88 -27.99
CA ASN A 503 -6.70 12.80 -27.09
C ASN A 503 -7.14 14.19 -26.65
N ASP A 504 -8.41 14.54 -26.82
CA ASP A 504 -8.94 15.88 -26.51
C ASP A 504 -9.39 16.08 -25.05
N GLY A 505 -9.24 15.05 -24.20
CA GLY A 505 -9.65 15.04 -22.79
C GLY A 505 -8.83 15.96 -21.87
N VAL A 506 -9.34 16.13 -20.64
CA VAL A 506 -8.70 16.92 -19.58
C VAL A 506 -7.99 15.99 -18.60
N ILE A 507 -6.69 16.20 -18.39
CA ILE A 507 -5.85 15.42 -17.49
C ILE A 507 -5.37 16.35 -16.36
N VAL A 508 -5.77 16.05 -15.14
CA VAL A 508 -5.35 16.78 -13.95
C VAL A 508 -4.30 15.95 -13.21
N ILE A 509 -3.06 16.45 -13.22
CA ILE A 509 -1.97 15.88 -12.44
C ILE A 509 -1.92 16.56 -11.07
N VAL A 510 -2.15 15.78 -10.01
CA VAL A 510 -2.15 16.24 -8.63
C VAL A 510 -0.74 16.12 -8.05
N ASP A 511 -0.04 17.24 -7.93
CA ASP A 511 1.35 17.33 -7.48
C ASP A 511 1.42 17.75 -6.00
N ASN A 512 1.43 16.77 -5.10
CA ASN A 512 1.46 17.01 -3.65
C ASN A 512 2.86 16.86 -3.03
N PHE A 513 3.86 16.62 -3.89
CA PHE A 513 5.30 16.55 -3.68
C PHE A 513 5.80 15.24 -3.09
N TYR A 514 4.94 14.22 -2.95
CA TYR A 514 5.29 12.98 -2.24
C TYR A 514 4.47 11.80 -2.75
N SER A 515 4.95 10.58 -2.52
CA SER A 515 4.09 9.40 -2.50
C SER A 515 3.19 9.42 -1.26
N ALA A 516 2.19 10.32 -1.24
CA ALA A 516 1.48 10.72 -0.03
C ALA A 516 0.63 9.60 0.59
N ALA A 517 0.03 8.73 -0.23
CA ALA A 517 -0.83 7.65 0.24
C ALA A 517 -0.05 6.50 0.93
N THR A 518 1.26 6.40 0.68
CA THR A 518 2.11 5.25 1.12
C THR A 518 3.16 5.62 2.17
N GLY A 519 3.07 6.80 2.78
CA GLY A 519 3.98 7.22 3.87
C GLY A 519 4.81 8.49 3.60
N GLY A 520 4.64 9.13 2.44
CA GLY A 520 5.27 10.44 2.16
C GLY A 520 6.71 10.35 1.67
N GLN A 521 7.07 9.28 0.95
CA GLN A 521 8.39 9.11 0.35
C GLN A 521 8.68 10.17 -0.72
N ASP A 522 9.95 10.54 -0.87
CA ASP A 522 10.39 11.45 -1.92
C ASP A 522 10.30 10.76 -3.29
N ILE A 523 9.86 11.51 -4.30
CA ILE A 523 9.74 11.16 -5.72
C ILE A 523 10.48 12.22 -6.57
N LEU A 524 10.56 12.05 -7.89
CA LEU A 524 11.30 12.97 -8.77
C LEU A 524 10.86 14.44 -8.62
N SER A 525 9.56 14.70 -8.51
CA SER A 525 9.01 16.06 -8.31
C SER A 525 9.00 16.54 -6.87
N SER A 526 9.49 15.76 -5.90
CA SER A 526 9.57 16.20 -4.51
C SER A 526 10.40 17.46 -4.37
N ARG A 527 9.93 18.38 -3.51
CA ARG A 527 10.62 19.65 -3.25
C ARG A 527 11.65 19.56 -2.13
N ALA A 528 11.69 18.43 -1.42
CA ALA A 528 12.66 18.17 -0.37
C ALA A 528 14.08 18.08 -0.95
N SER A 529 15.06 18.63 -0.22
CA SER A 529 16.48 18.35 -0.51
C SER A 529 16.82 16.97 0.04
N ASN A 530 17.32 16.09 -0.83
CA ASN A 530 17.70 14.72 -0.48
C ASN A 530 19.21 14.54 -0.68
N ARG A 531 19.90 13.89 0.27
CA ARG A 531 21.36 13.71 0.25
C ARG A 531 21.81 12.73 -0.84
N THR A 532 21.00 11.72 -1.15
CA THR A 532 21.40 10.59 -2.01
C THR A 532 20.60 10.51 -3.30
N LYS A 533 19.56 11.34 -3.47
CA LYS A 533 18.64 11.30 -4.61
C LYS A 533 18.53 12.67 -5.30
N SER A 534 18.29 12.64 -6.61
CA SER A 534 18.00 13.83 -7.41
C SER A 534 16.49 14.12 -7.39
N THR A 535 16.11 15.21 -6.75
CA THR A 535 14.71 15.68 -6.60
C THR A 535 14.52 17.02 -7.33
N LYS A 536 13.33 17.61 -7.24
CA LYS A 536 12.97 18.91 -7.83
C LYS A 536 12.89 18.90 -9.37
N HIS A 537 12.55 17.76 -9.96
CA HIS A 537 12.26 17.65 -11.39
C HIS A 537 10.79 18.06 -11.66
N PRO A 538 10.52 19.19 -12.34
CA PRO A 538 9.15 19.66 -12.51
C PRO A 538 8.35 18.78 -13.49
N ILE A 539 7.17 18.35 -13.07
CA ILE A 539 6.21 17.61 -13.93
C ILE A 539 5.88 18.42 -15.19
N THR A 540 5.76 19.74 -15.09
CA THR A 540 5.47 20.63 -16.22
C THR A 540 6.49 20.50 -17.35
N GLU A 541 7.78 20.35 -17.03
CA GLU A 541 8.83 20.21 -18.05
C GLU A 541 8.82 18.82 -18.69
N ALA A 542 8.56 17.76 -17.91
CA ALA A 542 8.39 16.42 -18.45
C ALA A 542 7.18 16.33 -19.40
N VAL A 543 6.05 16.91 -19.00
CA VAL A 543 4.82 16.98 -19.81
C VAL A 543 5.03 17.76 -21.11
N LYS A 544 5.74 18.91 -21.05
CA LYS A 544 6.15 19.65 -22.26
C LYS A 544 7.06 18.82 -23.15
N GLY A 545 8.03 18.12 -22.57
CA GLY A 545 8.95 17.22 -23.27
C GLY A 545 8.23 16.10 -24.03
N MET A 546 7.09 15.62 -23.51
CA MET A 546 6.23 14.64 -24.19
C MET A 546 5.40 15.23 -25.35
N GLY A 547 5.38 16.54 -25.55
CA GLY A 547 4.70 17.21 -26.67
C GLY A 547 3.32 17.79 -26.35
N VAL A 548 2.96 17.94 -25.08
CA VAL A 548 1.71 18.60 -24.68
C VAL A 548 1.79 20.11 -24.96
N LYS A 549 0.77 20.65 -25.63
CA LYS A 549 0.68 22.06 -26.02
C LYS A 549 -0.16 22.89 -25.04
N TRP A 550 -1.32 22.38 -24.64
CA TRP A 550 -2.17 23.03 -23.65
C TRP A 550 -1.77 22.55 -22.25
N LEU A 551 -1.00 23.38 -21.56
CA LEU A 551 -0.54 23.14 -20.19
C LEU A 551 -0.89 24.34 -19.29
N ARG A 552 -1.48 24.07 -18.14
CA ARG A 552 -1.70 25.05 -17.06
C ARG A 552 -1.10 24.54 -15.76
N HIS A 553 -0.42 25.41 -15.03
CA HIS A 553 0.12 25.10 -13.71
C HIS A 553 -0.57 25.96 -12.66
N ILE A 554 -1.15 25.30 -11.66
CA ILE A 554 -1.76 25.94 -10.50
C ILE A 554 -0.92 25.56 -9.29
N ASP A 555 -0.19 26.54 -8.77
CA ASP A 555 0.79 26.41 -7.68
C ASP A 555 0.16 26.46 -6.28
N ARG A 556 -1.12 26.82 -6.19
CA ARG A 556 -1.94 26.80 -4.97
C ARG A 556 -3.34 26.27 -5.28
N THR A 557 -3.57 24.99 -4.97
CA THR A 557 -4.86 24.31 -5.15
C THR A 557 -6.00 24.94 -4.34
N TYR A 558 -5.70 25.51 -3.17
CA TYR A 558 -6.68 26.16 -2.29
C TYR A 558 -7.39 27.39 -2.89
N ASP A 559 -6.92 27.90 -4.03
CA ASP A 559 -7.65 28.90 -4.81
C ASP A 559 -8.72 28.20 -5.66
N VAL A 560 -9.88 27.96 -5.04
CA VAL A 560 -10.99 27.20 -5.65
C VAL A 560 -11.53 27.92 -6.88
N GLY A 561 -11.59 29.25 -6.87
CA GLY A 561 -12.03 30.06 -8.00
C GLY A 561 -11.12 29.90 -9.22
N LYS A 562 -9.80 29.95 -9.03
CA LYS A 562 -8.82 29.71 -10.11
C LYS A 562 -8.86 28.27 -10.61
N MET A 563 -9.00 27.29 -9.72
CA MET A 563 -9.19 25.88 -10.10
C MET A 563 -10.43 25.71 -10.97
N GLN A 564 -11.57 26.27 -10.56
CA GLN A 564 -12.84 26.22 -11.28
C GLN A 564 -12.71 26.88 -12.67
N ALA A 565 -12.14 28.08 -12.73
CA ALA A 565 -11.96 28.81 -13.99
C ALA A 565 -11.05 28.05 -14.97
N THR A 566 -9.97 27.44 -14.48
CA THR A 566 -9.03 26.67 -15.32
C THR A 566 -9.66 25.37 -15.81
N LEU A 567 -10.42 24.67 -14.96
CA LEU A 567 -11.17 23.48 -15.38
C LEU A 567 -12.24 23.82 -16.41
N ARG A 568 -12.97 24.92 -16.23
CA ARG A 568 -13.93 25.44 -17.21
C ARG A 568 -13.24 25.70 -18.55
N GLU A 569 -12.13 26.46 -18.55
CA GLU A 569 -11.32 26.72 -19.75
C GLU A 569 -10.91 25.41 -20.45
N ALA A 570 -10.38 24.44 -19.71
CA ALA A 570 -9.96 23.14 -20.25
C ALA A 570 -11.11 22.38 -20.92
N LEU A 571 -12.30 22.44 -20.34
CA LEU A 571 -13.49 21.74 -20.83
C LEU A 571 -14.16 22.45 -22.01
N THR A 572 -14.03 23.76 -22.14
CA THR A 572 -14.73 24.56 -23.17
C THR A 572 -13.84 25.12 -24.27
N THR A 573 -12.51 25.13 -24.10
CA THR A 573 -11.59 25.66 -25.12
C THR A 573 -11.73 24.96 -26.47
N GLU A 574 -11.53 25.67 -27.57
CA GLU A 574 -11.51 25.09 -28.92
C GLU A 574 -10.17 24.41 -29.26
N GLU A 575 -9.12 24.67 -28.46
CA GLU A 575 -7.79 24.09 -28.68
C GLU A 575 -7.84 22.55 -28.61
N LYS A 576 -7.25 21.91 -29.63
CA LYS A 576 -7.26 20.46 -29.81
C LYS A 576 -6.06 19.77 -29.18
N GLY A 577 -6.28 18.53 -28.76
CA GLY A 577 -5.29 17.69 -28.09
C GLY A 577 -5.43 17.73 -26.57
N PRO A 578 -4.50 17.10 -25.83
CA PRO A 578 -4.68 16.86 -24.40
C PRO A 578 -4.54 18.16 -23.60
N LYS A 579 -5.50 18.41 -22.71
CA LYS A 579 -5.46 19.55 -21.78
C LYS A 579 -4.85 19.05 -20.49
N VAL A 580 -3.62 19.42 -20.19
CA VAL A 580 -2.97 19.01 -18.95
C VAL A 580 -2.99 20.17 -17.94
N ILE A 581 -3.52 19.91 -16.75
CA ILE A 581 -3.48 20.80 -15.60
C ILE A 581 -2.56 20.16 -14.57
N VAL A 582 -1.46 20.80 -14.20
CA VAL A 582 -0.68 20.41 -13.03
C VAL A 582 -1.19 21.23 -11.86
N ALA A 583 -1.78 20.57 -10.87
CA ALA A 583 -2.34 21.19 -9.67
C ALA A 583 -1.45 20.86 -8.47
N SER A 584 -0.64 21.82 -8.05
CA SER A 584 0.42 21.64 -7.07
C SER A 584 0.05 22.24 -5.71
N SER A 585 0.17 21.48 -4.63
CA SER A 585 0.17 21.97 -3.25
C SER A 585 0.59 20.87 -2.30
N GLU A 586 1.42 21.22 -1.32
CA GLU A 586 2.02 20.22 -0.43
C GLU A 586 0.97 19.40 0.33
N CYS A 587 1.19 18.09 0.42
CA CYS A 587 0.46 17.20 1.33
C CYS A 587 0.43 17.77 2.76
N MET A 588 -0.78 18.01 3.28
CA MET A 588 -0.97 18.66 4.58
C MET A 588 -0.39 17.84 5.74
N LEU A 589 -0.43 16.51 5.68
CA LEU A 589 0.18 15.67 6.72
C LEU A 589 1.70 15.87 6.77
N ASN A 590 2.38 15.84 5.62
CA ASN A 590 3.83 16.06 5.55
C ASN A 590 4.21 17.49 5.96
N ARG A 591 3.40 18.47 5.56
CA ARG A 591 3.55 19.86 5.99
C ARG A 591 3.45 19.99 7.52
N GLN A 592 2.40 19.44 8.14
CA GLN A 592 2.21 19.48 9.59
C GLN A 592 3.33 18.76 10.33
N ARG A 593 3.81 17.61 9.82
CA ARG A 593 4.95 16.89 10.40
C ARG A 593 6.22 17.76 10.43
N ARG A 594 6.45 18.59 9.41
CA ARG A 594 7.60 19.51 9.36
C ARG A 594 7.38 20.76 10.21
N GLU A 595 6.24 21.42 10.07
CA GLU A 595 6.01 22.76 10.62
C GLU A 595 5.60 22.72 12.09
N LYS A 596 4.79 21.77 12.53
CA LYS A 596 4.26 21.71 13.90
C LYS A 596 5.36 21.66 14.97
N PRO A 597 6.40 20.81 14.87
CA PRO A 597 7.48 20.79 15.87
C PRO A 597 8.26 22.12 15.95
N LEU A 598 8.45 22.78 14.81
CA LEU A 598 9.14 24.08 14.73
C LEU A 598 8.29 25.17 15.40
N VAL A 599 6.99 25.18 15.11
CA VAL A 599 6.01 26.09 15.69
C VAL A 599 5.91 25.88 17.21
N ASP A 600 5.80 24.63 17.66
CA ASP A 600 5.73 24.31 19.09
C ASP A 600 7.01 24.71 19.83
N LYS A 601 8.18 24.56 19.19
CA LYS A 601 9.46 25.02 19.72
C LYS A 601 9.51 26.54 19.83
N ALA A 602 9.07 27.27 18.80
CA ALA A 602 9.01 28.73 18.81
C ALA A 602 8.06 29.25 19.91
N ILE A 603 6.88 28.64 20.06
CA ILE A 603 5.92 28.99 21.12
C ILE A 603 6.55 28.77 22.50
N LYS A 604 7.18 27.61 22.74
CA LYS A 604 7.87 27.32 24.02
C LYS A 604 9.08 28.24 24.25
N GLY A 605 9.74 28.68 23.18
CA GLY A 605 10.85 29.62 23.20
C GLY A 605 10.46 31.07 23.46
N GLY A 606 9.17 31.38 23.60
CA GLY A 606 8.68 32.75 23.83
C GLY A 606 8.58 33.59 22.56
N GLU A 607 8.76 33.00 21.38
CA GLU A 607 8.64 33.71 20.10
C GLU A 607 7.17 33.98 19.76
N ARG A 608 6.91 35.15 19.17
CA ARG A 608 5.57 35.52 18.73
C ARG A 608 5.15 34.66 17.53
N VAL A 609 4.13 33.84 17.71
CA VAL A 609 3.60 32.95 16.66
C VAL A 609 2.13 33.27 16.43
N VAL A 610 1.72 33.34 15.16
CA VAL A 610 0.32 33.55 14.77
C VAL A 610 -0.19 32.26 14.13
N LYS A 611 -1.29 31.73 14.65
CA LYS A 611 -1.96 30.55 14.11
C LYS A 611 -3.37 30.92 13.64
N PRO A 612 -3.69 30.77 12.34
CA PRO A 612 -5.05 31.01 11.87
C PRO A 612 -5.97 29.90 12.37
N LYS A 613 -7.15 30.29 12.85
CA LYS A 613 -8.27 29.42 13.19
C LYS A 613 -9.49 29.88 12.41
N PHE A 614 -10.23 28.95 11.84
CA PHE A 614 -11.49 29.26 11.16
C PHE A 614 -12.65 28.89 12.06
N GLY A 615 -13.72 29.67 11.98
CA GLY A 615 -14.97 29.42 12.67
C GLY A 615 -16.17 29.68 11.77
N VAL A 616 -17.33 29.26 12.26
CA VAL A 616 -18.63 29.54 11.67
C VAL A 616 -19.41 30.36 12.69
N ASP A 617 -19.88 31.53 12.27
CA ASP A 617 -20.81 32.36 13.02
C ASP A 617 -22.18 31.68 13.01
N GLU A 618 -22.62 31.26 14.18
CA GLU A 618 -23.88 30.55 14.36
C GLU A 618 -25.10 31.43 14.07
N ASP A 619 -25.00 32.74 14.29
CA ASP A 619 -26.09 33.68 14.02
C ASP A 619 -26.32 33.90 12.52
N VAL A 620 -25.28 33.67 11.70
CA VAL A 620 -25.30 33.90 10.24
C VAL A 620 -25.48 32.59 9.46
N CYS A 621 -25.06 31.45 10.02
CA CYS A 621 -25.18 30.14 9.37
C CYS A 621 -26.63 29.87 8.99
N THR A 622 -26.89 29.32 7.80
CA THR A 622 -28.26 28.98 7.37
C THR A 622 -28.69 27.58 7.83
N GLY A 623 -27.76 26.72 8.23
CA GLY A 623 -28.04 25.31 8.54
C GLY A 623 -28.17 24.40 7.32
N ASP A 624 -27.91 24.89 6.09
CA ASP A 624 -28.07 24.08 4.86
C ASP A 624 -26.99 23.00 4.64
N HIS A 625 -25.88 23.09 5.37
CA HIS A 625 -24.68 22.24 5.30
C HIS A 625 -24.06 22.08 3.89
N ALA A 626 -24.31 23.00 2.96
CA ALA A 626 -23.72 22.98 1.62
C ALA A 626 -22.19 23.08 1.68
N CYS A 627 -21.66 23.85 2.63
CA CYS A 627 -20.24 23.97 2.89
C CYS A 627 -19.57 22.62 3.24
N MET A 628 -20.28 21.72 3.93
CA MET A 628 -19.81 20.36 4.22
C MET A 628 -19.86 19.47 2.97
N ARG A 629 -20.94 19.54 2.19
CA ARG A 629 -21.11 18.75 0.95
C ARG A 629 -20.15 19.13 -0.18
N LEU A 630 -19.61 20.35 -0.15
CA LEU A 630 -18.66 20.85 -1.15
C LEU A 630 -17.20 20.77 -0.67
N SER A 631 -16.91 21.07 0.60
CA SER A 631 -15.53 21.03 1.11
C SER A 631 -15.11 19.64 1.63
N GLY A 632 -16.08 18.87 2.12
CA GLY A 632 -15.94 17.59 2.80
C GLY A 632 -15.06 17.56 4.05
N CYS A 633 -14.71 18.72 4.61
CA CYS A 633 -13.69 18.81 5.67
C CYS A 633 -14.11 18.01 6.91
N PRO A 634 -13.29 17.10 7.47
CA PRO A 634 -13.67 16.29 8.63
C PRO A 634 -13.82 17.15 9.90
N SER A 635 -13.10 18.27 9.95
CA SER A 635 -13.18 19.26 11.02
C SER A 635 -14.40 20.16 10.94
N LEU A 636 -15.17 20.13 9.84
CA LEU A 636 -16.42 20.87 9.71
C LEU A 636 -17.56 19.92 10.07
N SER A 637 -18.07 20.06 11.29
CA SER A 637 -19.12 19.23 11.89
C SER A 637 -20.38 20.06 12.13
N VAL A 638 -21.36 19.48 12.82
CA VAL A 638 -22.61 20.13 13.21
C VAL A 638 -22.68 20.28 14.72
N LYS A 639 -23.32 21.34 15.21
CA LYS A 639 -23.64 21.54 16.63
C LYS A 639 -25.11 21.96 16.76
N SER A 640 -25.79 21.45 17.77
CA SER A 640 -27.10 21.97 18.17
C SER A 640 -26.92 23.29 18.91
N LEU A 641 -27.89 24.20 18.72
CA LEU A 641 -27.97 25.45 19.46
C LEU A 641 -28.90 25.28 20.67
N ASP A 642 -28.68 26.11 21.68
CA ASP A 642 -29.58 26.20 22.84
C ASP A 642 -30.83 27.07 22.55
N ASP A 643 -31.00 27.51 21.29
CA ASP A 643 -32.14 28.32 20.84
C ASP A 643 -33.35 27.43 20.50
N PRO A 644 -34.44 27.47 21.28
CA PRO A 644 -35.61 26.62 21.06
C PRO A 644 -36.41 26.96 19.80
N LEU A 645 -36.13 28.09 19.14
CA LEU A 645 -36.75 28.46 17.86
C LEU A 645 -35.97 27.94 16.66
N ARG A 646 -34.89 27.21 16.89
CA ARG A 646 -33.93 26.83 15.86
C ARG A 646 -33.53 25.37 15.96
N ASP A 647 -34.36 24.53 15.35
CA ASP A 647 -34.27 23.07 15.44
C ASP A 647 -33.12 22.49 14.58
N ASP A 648 -32.73 23.18 13.51
CA ASP A 648 -31.68 22.72 12.60
C ASP A 648 -30.27 22.96 13.17
N PRO A 649 -29.39 21.94 13.18
CA PRO A 649 -28.05 22.10 13.70
C PRO A 649 -27.22 22.99 12.77
N VAL A 650 -26.36 23.83 13.35
CA VAL A 650 -25.49 24.74 12.59
C VAL A 650 -24.12 24.14 12.34
N ALA A 651 -23.46 24.57 11.28
CA ALA A 651 -22.09 24.16 11.00
C ALA A 651 -21.14 24.68 12.11
N SER A 652 -20.14 23.87 12.45
CA SER A 652 -19.16 24.16 13.49
C SER A 652 -17.80 23.61 13.10
N ILE A 653 -16.73 24.31 13.47
CA ILE A 653 -15.36 23.85 13.22
C ILE A 653 -14.74 23.33 14.51
N ASP A 654 -14.28 22.09 14.48
CA ASP A 654 -13.66 21.41 15.62
C ASP A 654 -12.22 21.90 15.88
N GLN A 655 -11.60 21.36 16.93
CA GLN A 655 -10.22 21.71 17.32
C GLN A 655 -9.14 21.02 16.49
N ASN A 656 -9.50 20.04 15.64
CA ASN A 656 -8.57 19.36 14.74
C ASN A 656 -8.24 20.20 13.50
N CYS A 657 -8.95 21.32 13.29
CA CYS A 657 -8.73 22.23 12.19
C CYS A 657 -7.27 22.73 12.11
N VAL A 658 -6.65 22.51 10.95
CA VAL A 658 -5.27 22.94 10.66
C VAL A 658 -5.17 24.33 10.04
N GLY A 659 -6.30 25.03 9.89
CA GLY A 659 -6.31 26.41 9.38
C GLY A 659 -6.01 26.54 7.88
N CYS A 660 -6.41 25.58 7.04
CA CYS A 660 -6.09 25.60 5.61
C CYS A 660 -6.88 26.63 4.78
N GLY A 661 -8.01 27.14 5.29
CA GLY A 661 -8.87 28.12 4.58
C GLY A 661 -9.80 27.54 3.52
N ASN A 662 -9.69 26.25 3.17
CA ASN A 662 -10.49 25.63 2.11
C ASN A 662 -12.02 25.80 2.30
N CYS A 663 -12.54 25.69 3.52
CA CYS A 663 -13.97 25.85 3.77
C CYS A 663 -14.49 27.26 3.42
N GLY A 664 -13.69 28.30 3.68
CA GLY A 664 -14.03 29.68 3.30
C GLY A 664 -13.90 29.91 1.79
N GLU A 665 -12.82 29.43 1.17
CA GLU A 665 -12.61 29.53 -0.29
C GLU A 665 -13.73 28.82 -1.07
N VAL A 666 -14.16 27.64 -0.61
CA VAL A 666 -15.30 26.93 -1.19
C VAL A 666 -16.61 27.70 -0.98
N ALA A 667 -16.82 28.27 0.21
CA ALA A 667 -18.02 29.05 0.49
C ALA A 667 -18.14 30.29 -0.40
N ASP A 668 -17.02 30.99 -0.63
CA ASP A 668 -16.96 32.15 -1.51
C ASP A 668 -17.19 31.75 -2.99
N ALA A 669 -16.45 30.75 -3.48
CA ALA A 669 -16.56 30.27 -4.86
C ALA A 669 -17.96 29.71 -5.20
N ALA A 670 -18.64 29.11 -4.22
CA ALA A 670 -19.98 28.57 -4.37
C ALA A 670 -21.09 29.55 -3.96
N VAL A 671 -20.75 30.79 -3.58
CA VAL A 671 -21.69 31.84 -3.15
C VAL A 671 -22.63 31.35 -2.03
N LEU A 672 -22.05 30.74 -0.99
CA LEU A 672 -22.78 30.25 0.19
C LEU A 672 -22.97 31.36 1.24
N CYS A 673 -23.67 31.02 2.33
CA CYS A 673 -23.87 31.96 3.45
C CYS A 673 -22.52 32.51 3.98
N PRO A 674 -22.45 33.81 4.34
CA PRO A 674 -21.21 34.47 4.74
C PRO A 674 -20.85 34.21 6.22
N SER A 675 -21.10 33.00 6.71
CA SER A 675 -20.92 32.64 8.12
C SER A 675 -19.48 32.33 8.49
N PHE A 676 -18.58 32.12 7.52
CA PHE A 676 -17.18 31.78 7.80
C PHE A 676 -16.37 33.00 8.21
N TYR A 677 -15.57 32.85 9.26
CA TYR A 677 -14.60 33.86 9.68
C TYR A 677 -13.24 33.25 9.98
N ARG A 678 -12.18 34.07 9.85
CA ARG A 678 -10.82 33.73 10.28
C ARG A 678 -10.49 34.52 11.54
N ALA A 679 -10.06 33.83 12.59
CA ALA A 679 -9.50 34.40 13.80
C ALA A 679 -8.03 34.01 13.93
N ASP A 680 -7.17 34.99 14.20
CA ASP A 680 -5.74 34.75 14.38
C ASP A 680 -5.42 34.59 15.87
N VAL A 681 -4.98 33.39 16.26
CA VAL A 681 -4.53 33.10 17.63
C VAL A 681 -3.07 33.49 17.75
N VAL A 682 -2.78 34.50 18.58
CA VAL A 682 -1.42 35.00 18.81
C VAL A 682 -0.86 34.36 20.09
N HIS A 683 0.17 33.53 19.93
CA HIS A 683 0.99 33.02 21.01
C HIS A 683 2.15 33.99 21.29
N ASN A 684 2.51 34.16 22.57
CA ASN A 684 3.51 35.12 23.03
C ASN A 684 3.28 36.54 22.46
N PRO A 685 2.12 37.16 22.75
CA PRO A 685 1.74 38.44 22.16
C PRO A 685 2.72 39.54 22.60
N SER A 686 3.15 40.34 21.62
CA SER A 686 3.97 41.52 21.85
C SER A 686 3.19 42.59 22.62
N ARG A 687 3.90 43.60 23.14
CA ARG A 687 3.25 44.77 23.77
C ARG A 687 2.29 45.47 22.80
N TRP A 688 2.64 45.51 21.52
CA TRP A 688 1.80 46.08 20.48
C TRP A 688 0.52 45.27 20.24
N ASP A 689 0.60 43.94 20.21
CA ASP A 689 -0.58 43.08 20.08
C ASP A 689 -1.56 43.29 21.24
N ARG A 690 -1.05 43.38 22.47
CA ARG A 690 -1.88 43.63 23.67
C ARG A 690 -2.52 45.01 23.65
N PHE A 691 -1.79 46.02 23.17
CA PHE A 691 -2.32 47.37 22.99
C PHE A 691 -3.45 47.39 21.95
N LEU A 692 -3.22 46.81 20.78
CA LEU A 692 -4.24 46.69 19.73
C LEU A 692 -5.46 45.92 20.20
N GLU A 693 -5.28 44.80 20.90
CA GLU A 693 -6.37 44.00 21.45
C GLU A 693 -7.19 44.80 22.47
N SER A 694 -6.54 45.57 23.33
CA SER A 694 -7.23 46.42 24.30
C SER A 694 -8.07 47.49 23.61
N GLY A 695 -7.51 48.15 22.58
CA GLY A 695 -8.23 49.12 21.76
C GLY A 695 -9.41 48.50 21.00
N ARG A 696 -9.21 47.33 20.40
CA ARG A 696 -10.27 46.57 19.70
C ARG A 696 -11.39 46.17 20.66
N ARG A 697 -11.07 45.64 21.84
CA ARG A 697 -12.05 45.29 22.87
C ARG A 697 -12.85 46.50 23.36
N ALA A 698 -12.19 47.65 23.54
CA ALA A 698 -12.88 48.88 23.92
C ALA A 698 -13.88 49.33 22.84
N ALA A 699 -13.48 49.28 21.57
CA ALA A 699 -14.34 49.61 20.43
C ALA A 699 -15.50 48.62 20.26
N ILE A 700 -15.20 47.31 20.31
CA ILE A 700 -16.22 46.24 20.24
C ILE A 700 -17.22 46.38 21.38
N GLY A 701 -16.75 46.58 22.62
CA GLY A 701 -17.62 46.77 23.78
C GLY A 701 -18.48 48.04 23.67
N LEU A 702 -17.97 49.12 23.09
CA LEU A 702 -18.77 50.31 22.79
C LEU A 702 -19.88 50.03 21.77
N LEU A 703 -19.55 49.30 20.70
CA LEU A 703 -20.51 48.91 19.66
C LEU A 703 -21.57 47.94 20.19
N GLN A 704 -21.18 46.96 20.99
CA GLN A 704 -22.09 46.00 21.63
C GLN A 704 -23.04 46.70 22.59
N ARG A 705 -22.55 47.57 23.49
CA ARG A 705 -23.40 48.36 24.39
C ARG A 705 -24.38 49.26 23.63
N ARG A 706 -23.95 49.85 22.49
CA ARG A 706 -24.81 50.66 21.62
C ARG A 706 -25.86 49.82 20.90
N ARG A 707 -25.55 48.58 20.53
CA ARG A 707 -26.50 47.63 19.93
C ARG A 707 -27.51 47.15 20.97
N GLU A 708 -27.04 46.77 22.15
CA GLU A 708 -27.86 46.35 23.29
C GLU A 708 -28.83 47.45 23.73
N SER A 709 -28.37 48.70 23.83
CA SER A 709 -29.24 49.83 24.20
C SER A 709 -30.33 50.15 23.18
N ARG A 710 -30.20 49.62 21.95
CA ARG A 710 -31.19 49.75 20.86
C ARG A 710 -32.00 48.46 20.65
N ARG A 711 -31.68 47.38 21.35
CA ARG A 711 -32.39 46.11 21.24
C ARG A 711 -33.68 46.24 22.04
N LEU A 712 -34.83 46.09 21.38
CA LEU A 712 -36.12 46.01 22.05
C LEU A 712 -36.13 44.73 22.89
N MET A 713 -35.98 44.89 24.20
CA MET A 713 -36.26 43.84 25.17
C MET A 713 -37.78 43.74 25.30
N PHE A 714 -38.38 42.70 24.74
CA PHE A 714 -39.76 42.37 25.10
C PHE A 714 -39.72 41.86 26.54
N ALA A 715 -40.34 42.62 27.45
CA ALA A 715 -40.48 42.20 28.84
C ALA A 715 -41.27 40.88 28.89
N ASP A 716 -40.82 39.97 29.77
CA ASP A 716 -41.36 38.63 29.97
C ASP A 716 -42.89 38.58 29.91
N ALA A 717 -43.41 37.66 29.08
CA ALA A 717 -44.79 37.19 29.10
C ALA A 717 -44.81 35.69 29.43
#